data_AF-A0A3S3NM91-F1
#
_entry.id   AF-A0A3S3NM91-F1
#
_cell.length_a   1.000
_cell.length_b   1.000
_cell.length_c   1.000
_cell.angle_alpha   90.00
_cell.angle_beta   90.00
_cell.angle_gamma   90.00
#
_symmetry.space_group_name_H-M   'P 1'
#
loop_
_entity.id
_entity.type
_entity.pdbx_description
1 polymer ?
#
loop_
_entity_poly.entity_id
_entity_poly.type
_entity_poly.pdbx_seq_one_letter_code
_entity_poly.pdbx_strand_id
1 'polypeptide(L)'
;MHCYLSLVLVLISWYSFIVNGHESPNLADSYPWPLPQSIIPQLTYFTLSKNFRFELKETKHCEILDDALERYHKLVFLKNCQMLDENEVNYVPKGEAEIFKDENYGGQLFNLTIQMRSKCESMPHPNMDEMYTLRINTPDFPNKAFLFANHVWGILRGLETFSQLIIEHNGNFYINGTFIVDNPRFAHRGLLLDTSRHFLPVHILLNNLDAMTYNKLNVFHWHIVDDPSFPYESRTFPNLSKYGAYRYTHVYSQEDVAKVINYARKRGIRVMVEFDTPGHTLSWGKGIKNLLTQCYKNGTKINAFGPIDPSNEQNYKVLELLFKEISQVFPEQYLHLGGDEVDFSCWESNPIIRDFMKNMSFGKDFAKLEQYYIQKVVDIVKKLKKSTVVWQEVFDNGVELQQDAIVHVWKGDTEKEYEEEMSKVTEKGFRAILSTPWYLNYIKFGADWKDYYRKDPLSFNGTSEQKNLVVGGEICMWGEFADGNNVISTTWPRSSPVAERLWSSKKVNNVEKAMPRLERQRCLMLKRGIRGQPVNGPGFCRCDYAESDDRREEQNEEGATGGWSWSSLLQNAKQKVISQSSETLEFMKRDLTEFKETVQKDTVSVVSSTADYFRKAMNALSIEEDESSHSSEEHTTTETVSECESKVSDSNSEALKSPISLQMIEETAKNFMSSVYEILTGKSYSNEDEEVCIVVGNKMITLPAERWQTLVAAVQNDPETYSQQHQGSPEEYEAWLSTFKFNDHEEEIQRLLSDIPAISKHYSELVPHSITHNEFWHRYFYRIHQLATLELIRKEKLNVKVEEGPESEEIKKSDEKPNQARKDENEGSKGSTKELADTVVAKQKSGESASSSPSDGTKASESSEDWEKTELSEIVDEAAKKLNEKLKTYAEKPASSEEYDGDWEWHD
;
A
#
# COMPACT_ATOMS: atom_id res chain seq x y z
N MET A 1 34.28 -15.77 -52.99
CA MET A 1 34.38 -14.50 -52.22
C MET A 1 33.06 -14.11 -51.55
N HIS A 2 31.97 -13.78 -52.25
CA HIS A 2 30.76 -13.22 -51.62
C HIS A 2 30.20 -14.02 -50.43
N CYS A 3 30.01 -15.35 -50.53
CA CYS A 3 29.52 -16.15 -49.39
C CYS A 3 30.45 -16.10 -48.16
N TYR A 4 31.76 -15.86 -48.36
CA TYR A 4 32.73 -15.69 -47.28
C TYR A 4 32.60 -14.31 -46.62
N LEU A 5 32.33 -13.25 -47.39
CA LEU A 5 31.96 -11.94 -46.83
C LEU A 5 30.63 -12.03 -46.07
N SER A 6 29.63 -12.74 -46.59
CA SER A 6 28.35 -12.93 -45.90
C SER A 6 28.53 -13.68 -44.58
N LEU A 7 29.31 -14.76 -44.54
CA LEU A 7 29.59 -15.48 -43.29
C LEU A 7 30.36 -14.59 -42.30
N VAL A 8 31.37 -13.86 -42.76
CA VAL A 8 32.15 -12.94 -41.91
C VAL A 8 31.29 -11.77 -41.40
N LEU A 9 30.36 -11.24 -42.18
CA LEU A 9 29.42 -10.19 -41.74
C LEU A 9 28.40 -10.72 -40.72
N VAL A 10 27.89 -11.94 -40.90
CA VAL A 10 27.00 -12.60 -39.92
C VAL A 10 27.76 -12.91 -38.62
N LEU A 11 29.01 -13.38 -38.72
CA LEU A 11 29.86 -13.64 -37.56
C LEU A 11 30.28 -12.34 -36.85
N ILE A 12 30.60 -11.26 -37.57
CA ILE A 12 30.88 -9.94 -36.97
C ILE A 12 29.61 -9.37 -36.30
N SER A 13 28.43 -9.56 -36.90
CA SER A 13 27.14 -9.20 -36.29
C SER A 13 26.93 -9.95 -34.97
N TRP A 14 27.10 -11.28 -34.96
CA TRP A 14 27.02 -12.10 -33.75
C TRP A 14 28.08 -11.73 -32.71
N TYR A 15 29.34 -11.51 -33.11
CA TYR A 15 30.42 -11.15 -32.19
C TYR A 15 30.19 -9.75 -31.59
N SER A 16 29.63 -8.81 -32.35
CA SER A 16 29.22 -7.49 -31.84
C SER A 16 28.06 -7.60 -30.83
N PHE A 17 27.16 -8.57 -31.01
CA PHE A 17 26.07 -8.88 -30.08
C PHE A 17 26.52 -9.62 -28.81
N ILE A 18 27.67 -10.32 -28.84
CA ILE A 18 28.14 -11.20 -27.77
C ILE A 18 29.25 -10.56 -26.92
N VAL A 19 30.06 -9.66 -27.49
CA VAL A 19 31.28 -9.13 -26.83
C VAL A 19 31.15 -7.70 -26.32
N ASN A 20 30.22 -6.89 -26.86
CA ASN A 20 29.97 -5.53 -26.38
C ASN A 20 28.78 -5.49 -25.40
N GLY A 21 28.97 -6.10 -24.22
CA GLY A 21 28.15 -5.78 -23.05
C GLY A 21 28.43 -4.34 -22.62
N HIS A 22 27.70 -3.39 -23.21
CA HIS A 22 27.95 -1.97 -23.00
C HIS A 22 27.51 -1.54 -21.59
N GLU A 23 28.47 -1.36 -20.69
CA GLU A 23 28.39 -0.19 -19.84
C GLU A 23 28.33 1.04 -20.76
N SER A 24 27.28 1.85 -20.63
CA SER A 24 27.15 3.11 -21.38
C SER A 24 27.20 4.30 -20.41
N PRO A 25 28.38 4.88 -20.22
CA PRO A 25 28.57 6.20 -19.61
C PRO A 25 28.73 7.28 -20.70
N ASN A 26 27.86 7.32 -21.71
CA ASN A 26 27.82 8.47 -22.63
C ASN A 26 27.02 9.62 -22.00
N LEU A 27 27.38 10.87 -22.33
CA LEU A 27 26.60 12.04 -21.89
C LEU A 27 25.15 12.07 -22.42
N ALA A 28 24.82 11.23 -23.40
CA ALA A 28 23.44 11.01 -23.86
C ALA A 28 22.59 10.20 -22.86
N ASP A 29 23.23 9.49 -21.94
CA ASP A 29 22.57 8.59 -20.98
C ASP A 29 22.23 9.30 -19.66
N SER A 30 22.54 10.60 -19.52
CA SER A 30 22.22 11.41 -18.33
C SER A 30 20.87 12.13 -18.40
N TYR A 31 20.09 11.93 -19.47
CA TYR A 31 18.80 12.62 -19.63
C TYR A 31 17.68 11.95 -18.82
N PRO A 32 16.90 12.72 -18.04
CA PRO A 32 15.82 12.19 -17.20
C PRO A 32 14.63 11.61 -17.99
N TRP A 33 13.76 10.91 -17.26
CA TRP A 33 12.54 10.26 -17.73
C TRP A 33 11.34 10.61 -16.84
N PRO A 34 10.20 11.08 -17.39
CA PRO A 34 10.05 11.65 -18.73
C PRO A 34 11.02 12.79 -19.05
N LEU A 35 11.35 12.96 -20.32
CA LEU A 35 12.20 14.04 -20.81
C LEU A 35 11.50 15.42 -20.64
N PRO A 36 12.12 16.40 -19.97
CA PRO A 36 11.53 17.73 -19.75
C PRO A 36 11.15 18.50 -21.02
N GLN A 37 10.20 19.44 -20.90
CA GLN A 37 9.84 20.36 -21.99
C GLN A 37 11.04 21.18 -22.51
N SER A 38 11.92 21.60 -21.60
CA SER A 38 13.17 22.27 -21.92
C SER A 38 14.28 21.85 -20.96
N ILE A 39 15.43 21.47 -21.52
CA ILE A 39 16.67 21.19 -20.79
C ILE A 39 17.86 21.79 -21.56
N ILE A 40 18.65 22.60 -20.87
CA ILE A 40 19.87 23.23 -21.39
C ILE A 40 21.02 22.77 -20.49
N PRO A 41 21.75 21.70 -20.87
CA PRO A 41 22.93 21.26 -20.13
C PRO A 41 24.08 22.25 -20.31
N GLN A 42 25.00 22.26 -19.34
CA GLN A 42 26.26 22.97 -19.40
C GLN A 42 27.43 21.99 -19.54
N LEU A 43 28.61 22.51 -19.84
CA LEU A 43 29.86 21.74 -19.83
C LEU A 43 30.33 21.42 -18.41
N THR A 44 29.97 22.26 -17.43
CA THR A 44 30.44 22.11 -16.04
C THR A 44 29.75 20.99 -15.28
N TYR A 45 30.45 20.37 -14.33
CA TYR A 45 29.91 19.36 -13.43
C TYR A 45 30.42 19.54 -11.99
N PHE A 46 29.71 18.95 -11.05
CA PHE A 46 29.91 19.10 -9.61
C PHE A 46 29.85 17.75 -8.90
N THR A 47 30.55 17.62 -7.78
CA THR A 47 30.24 16.58 -6.79
C THR A 47 29.14 17.05 -5.84
N LEU A 48 28.35 16.13 -5.29
CA LEU A 48 27.51 16.42 -4.14
C LEU A 48 28.29 16.13 -2.85
N SER A 49 28.10 16.98 -1.84
CA SER A 49 28.73 16.78 -0.53
C SER A 49 28.17 15.55 0.19
N LYS A 50 29.00 14.89 1.01
CA LYS A 50 28.55 13.81 1.91
C LYS A 50 27.52 14.28 2.94
N ASN A 51 27.45 15.59 3.17
CA ASN A 51 26.48 16.26 4.05
C ASN A 51 25.51 17.14 3.24
N PHE A 52 25.14 16.73 2.03
CA PHE A 52 24.22 17.48 1.16
C PHE A 52 22.82 17.57 1.77
N ARG A 53 22.20 18.75 1.72
CA ARG A 53 20.86 18.99 2.27
C ARG A 53 19.86 19.58 1.28
N PHE A 54 18.59 19.25 1.46
CA PHE A 54 17.49 20.03 0.87
C PHE A 54 17.18 21.21 1.79
N GLU A 55 17.12 22.42 1.25
CA GLU A 55 17.01 23.66 2.03
C GLU A 55 15.76 24.43 1.64
N LEU A 56 14.68 24.26 2.41
CA LEU A 56 13.42 25.01 2.24
C LEU A 56 13.64 26.48 2.59
N LYS A 57 13.40 27.38 1.62
CA LYS A 57 13.87 28.76 1.74
C LYS A 57 12.98 29.66 2.61
N GLU A 58 11.65 29.49 2.53
CA GLU A 58 10.66 30.20 3.35
C GLU A 58 9.27 29.59 3.09
N THR A 59 8.89 28.55 3.86
CA THR A 59 7.57 27.92 3.78
C THR A 59 7.05 27.62 5.19
N LYS A 60 5.74 27.81 5.43
CA LYS A 60 5.08 27.19 6.58
C LYS A 60 5.18 25.66 6.44
N HIS A 61 5.23 24.95 7.56
CA HIS A 61 5.31 23.48 7.62
C HIS A 61 4.32 22.82 6.62
N CYS A 62 4.83 21.84 5.91
CA CYS A 62 4.20 21.27 4.72
C CYS A 62 4.56 19.80 4.66
N GLU A 63 3.81 18.99 5.40
CA GLU A 63 3.98 17.53 5.55
C GLU A 63 4.30 16.80 4.23
N ILE A 64 3.69 17.19 3.10
CA ILE A 64 3.96 16.62 1.76
C ILE A 64 5.39 16.91 1.28
N LEU A 65 5.91 18.11 1.53
CA LEU A 65 7.31 18.44 1.27
C LEU A 65 8.23 17.72 2.26
N ASP A 66 7.94 17.79 3.55
CA ASP A 66 8.80 17.24 4.60
C ASP A 66 9.03 15.71 4.40
N ASP A 67 7.94 14.97 4.13
CA ASP A 67 7.92 13.56 3.72
C ASP A 67 8.68 13.30 2.40
N ALA A 68 8.54 14.20 1.41
CA ALA A 68 9.26 14.08 0.15
C ALA A 68 10.77 14.37 0.30
N LEU A 69 11.19 15.30 1.15
CA LEU A 69 12.61 15.61 1.35
C LEU A 69 13.32 14.45 2.05
N GLU A 70 12.69 13.82 3.03
CA GLU A 70 13.24 12.60 3.65
C GLU A 70 13.33 11.46 2.63
N ARG A 71 12.24 11.21 1.86
CA ARG A 71 12.23 10.19 0.80
C ARG A 71 13.31 10.44 -0.25
N TYR A 72 13.39 11.63 -0.84
CA TYR A 72 14.37 11.91 -1.87
C TYR A 72 15.81 11.94 -1.35
N HIS A 73 16.05 12.29 -0.07
CA HIS A 73 17.37 12.11 0.54
C HIS A 73 17.78 10.63 0.56
N LYS A 74 16.87 9.74 0.98
CA LYS A 74 17.10 8.28 0.90
C LYS A 74 17.32 7.84 -0.55
N LEU A 75 16.40 8.14 -1.47
CA LEU A 75 16.45 7.69 -2.87
C LEU A 75 17.68 8.17 -3.64
N VAL A 76 18.19 9.37 -3.36
CA VAL A 76 19.41 9.91 -3.98
C VAL A 76 20.65 9.21 -3.44
N PHE A 77 20.76 9.06 -2.12
CA PHE A 77 21.97 8.54 -1.46
C PHE A 77 21.93 7.03 -1.18
N LEU A 78 21.02 6.28 -1.81
CA LEU A 78 21.01 4.81 -1.88
C LEU A 78 22.39 4.29 -2.33
N LYS A 79 23.11 3.63 -1.43
CA LYS A 79 24.44 3.03 -1.68
C LYS A 79 24.30 1.55 -2.03
N ASN A 80 24.74 1.19 -3.24
CA ASN A 80 24.74 -0.17 -3.77
C ASN A 80 23.36 -0.86 -3.78
N CYS A 81 23.33 -2.11 -4.25
CA CYS A 81 22.12 -2.89 -4.52
C CYS A 81 21.91 -4.02 -3.49
N GLN A 82 22.55 -3.92 -2.33
CA GLN A 82 22.54 -4.89 -1.22
C GLN A 82 22.68 -6.39 -1.60
N MET A 83 23.62 -6.69 -2.48
CA MET A 83 24.64 -7.70 -2.16
C MET A 83 26.01 -7.19 -2.60
N LEU A 84 27.06 -7.74 -1.99
CA LEU A 84 28.45 -7.51 -2.38
C LEU A 84 28.88 -8.55 -3.41
N ASP A 85 29.75 -8.16 -4.34
CA ASP A 85 30.93 -8.96 -4.61
C ASP A 85 32.15 -8.16 -4.15
N GLU A 86 32.87 -8.66 -3.15
CA GLU A 86 34.08 -8.03 -2.64
C GLU A 86 35.29 -8.23 -3.58
N ASN A 87 35.14 -9.02 -4.65
CA ASN A 87 36.22 -9.35 -5.58
C ASN A 87 36.41 -8.34 -6.74
N GLU A 88 35.52 -7.35 -6.92
CA GLU A 88 35.77 -6.23 -7.86
C GLU A 88 36.71 -5.14 -7.28
N VAL A 89 37.36 -5.39 -6.14
CA VAL A 89 38.41 -4.52 -5.59
C VAL A 89 39.72 -4.70 -6.36
N ASN A 90 39.80 -4.12 -7.57
CA ASN A 90 41.07 -3.73 -8.18
C ASN A 90 40.99 -2.60 -9.24
N TYR A 91 39.86 -1.90 -9.39
CA TYR A 91 39.89 -0.57 -10.03
C TYR A 91 40.35 0.48 -9.01
N VAL A 92 41.67 0.76 -8.97
CA VAL A 92 42.21 1.90 -8.24
C VAL A 92 41.64 3.18 -8.88
N PRO A 93 40.87 4.01 -8.14
CA PRO A 93 40.37 5.26 -8.71
C PRO A 93 41.53 6.12 -9.20
N LYS A 94 41.38 6.73 -10.39
CA LYS A 94 42.16 7.92 -10.75
C LYS A 94 41.99 8.92 -9.61
N GLY A 95 43.05 9.11 -8.83
CA GLY A 95 42.95 9.74 -7.51
C GLY A 95 42.33 11.14 -7.60
N GLU A 96 41.68 11.58 -6.53
CA GLU A 96 40.90 12.83 -6.48
C GLU A 96 41.66 14.05 -7.06
N ALA A 97 43.00 14.04 -6.92
CA ALA A 97 43.96 14.96 -7.54
C ALA A 97 44.01 15.02 -9.08
N GLU A 98 43.23 14.23 -9.83
CA GLU A 98 42.97 14.45 -11.26
C GLU A 98 41.67 15.21 -11.53
N ILE A 99 40.61 15.01 -10.73
CA ILE A 99 39.32 15.71 -10.91
C ILE A 99 39.50 17.22 -10.69
N PHE A 100 40.33 17.62 -9.71
CA PHE A 100 40.72 19.03 -9.48
C PHE A 100 41.57 19.67 -10.60
N LYS A 101 41.82 18.97 -11.73
CA LYS A 101 42.54 19.49 -12.90
C LYS A 101 41.65 19.63 -14.15
N ASP A 102 40.39 19.22 -14.08
CA ASP A 102 39.43 19.42 -15.17
C ASP A 102 38.88 20.85 -15.10
N GLU A 103 39.06 21.62 -16.18
CA GLU A 103 38.57 23.00 -16.29
C GLU A 103 37.03 23.10 -16.20
N ASN A 104 36.32 21.99 -16.38
CA ASN A 104 34.86 21.89 -16.27
C ASN A 104 34.39 21.55 -14.85
N TYR A 105 35.27 21.17 -13.92
CA TYR A 105 34.88 20.80 -12.57
C TYR A 105 34.60 22.05 -11.71
N GLY A 106 33.32 22.32 -11.46
CA GLY A 106 32.86 23.48 -10.67
C GLY A 106 33.02 23.32 -9.14
N GLY A 107 33.49 22.17 -8.67
CA GLY A 107 33.67 21.86 -7.25
C GLY A 107 32.49 21.09 -6.65
N GLN A 108 32.12 21.42 -5.41
CA GLN A 108 31.13 20.66 -4.63
C GLN A 108 29.87 21.48 -4.33
N LEU A 109 28.70 20.87 -4.54
CA LEU A 109 27.39 21.38 -4.11
C LEU A 109 27.05 20.85 -2.72
N PHE A 110 26.57 21.74 -1.85
CA PHE A 110 26.22 21.45 -0.45
C PHE A 110 24.72 21.42 -0.20
N ASN A 111 23.91 22.02 -1.07
CA ASN A 111 22.45 22.02 -0.94
C ASN A 111 21.73 22.10 -2.29
N LEU A 112 20.44 21.71 -2.28
CA LEU A 112 19.43 22.18 -3.23
C LEU A 112 18.53 23.16 -2.47
N THR A 113 18.55 24.43 -2.85
CA THR A 113 17.63 25.42 -2.27
C THR A 113 16.26 25.30 -2.93
N ILE A 114 15.22 25.07 -2.14
CA ILE A 114 13.86 24.81 -2.61
C ILE A 114 12.96 26.00 -2.26
N GLN A 115 12.27 26.53 -3.27
CA GLN A 115 11.35 27.66 -3.09
C GLN A 115 10.02 27.42 -3.83
N MET A 116 9.00 27.10 -3.04
CA MET A 116 7.58 27.20 -3.44
C MET A 116 7.12 28.67 -3.28
N ARG A 117 6.14 29.12 -4.08
CA ARG A 117 5.60 30.49 -3.99
C ARG A 117 4.23 30.56 -3.31
N SER A 118 3.40 29.56 -3.57
CA SER A 118 2.05 29.43 -3.01
C SER A 118 2.08 28.79 -1.62
N LYS A 119 0.95 28.82 -0.90
CA LYS A 119 0.77 27.99 0.29
C LYS A 119 0.83 26.51 -0.10
N CYS A 120 1.38 25.67 0.78
CA CYS A 120 1.23 24.22 0.72
C CYS A 120 -0.26 23.83 0.60
N GLU A 121 -0.59 23.01 -0.39
CA GLU A 121 -1.91 22.39 -0.56
C GLU A 121 -1.98 21.05 0.16
N SER A 122 -3.20 20.63 0.51
CA SER A 122 -3.43 19.36 1.22
C SER A 122 -3.64 18.18 0.28
N MET A 123 -4.36 18.36 -0.84
CA MET A 123 -4.80 17.28 -1.74
C MET A 123 -4.49 17.61 -3.20
N PRO A 124 -3.93 16.66 -3.99
CA PRO A 124 -3.79 16.85 -5.43
C PRO A 124 -5.17 16.91 -6.09
N HIS A 125 -5.30 17.67 -7.17
CA HIS A 125 -6.56 17.92 -7.86
C HIS A 125 -6.35 18.06 -9.38
N PRO A 126 -7.36 17.84 -10.25
CA PRO A 126 -7.16 17.74 -11.70
C PRO A 126 -6.63 19.01 -12.39
N ASN A 127 -6.65 20.17 -11.73
CA ASN A 127 -6.18 21.46 -12.25
C ASN A 127 -4.89 21.94 -11.55
N MET A 128 -4.13 21.04 -10.92
CA MET A 128 -2.98 21.40 -10.08
C MET A 128 -1.75 21.85 -10.89
N ASP A 129 -1.01 22.84 -10.38
CA ASP A 129 0.20 23.34 -11.05
C ASP A 129 1.42 22.46 -10.76
N GLU A 130 1.75 21.61 -11.74
CA GLU A 130 2.91 20.73 -11.75
C GLU A 130 4.16 21.35 -12.41
N MET A 131 4.14 22.64 -12.78
CA MET A 131 5.28 23.32 -13.38
C MET A 131 6.41 23.57 -12.38
N TYR A 132 7.65 23.33 -12.81
CA TYR A 132 8.84 23.68 -12.04
C TYR A 132 9.98 24.23 -12.90
N THR A 133 10.99 24.77 -12.23
CA THR A 133 12.25 25.22 -12.82
C THR A 133 13.39 24.76 -11.93
N LEU A 134 14.26 23.89 -12.47
CA LEU A 134 15.45 23.39 -11.78
C LEU A 134 16.69 24.05 -12.39
N ARG A 135 17.53 24.62 -11.53
CA ARG A 135 18.76 25.34 -11.90
C ARG A 135 19.94 24.72 -11.18
N ILE A 136 21.01 24.41 -11.90
CA ILE A 136 22.27 23.93 -11.34
C ILE A 136 23.39 24.72 -12.03
N ASN A 137 24.11 25.52 -11.27
CA ASN A 137 25.19 26.40 -11.75
C ASN A 137 24.80 27.34 -12.91
N THR A 138 23.59 27.88 -12.95
CA THR A 138 23.21 28.80 -14.05
C THR A 138 23.99 30.13 -13.94
N PRO A 139 24.19 30.90 -15.02
CA PRO A 139 25.01 32.12 -14.98
C PRO A 139 24.56 33.20 -13.97
N ASP A 140 23.28 33.18 -13.59
CA ASP A 140 22.66 34.00 -12.53
C ASP A 140 22.74 33.39 -11.12
N PHE A 141 23.08 32.10 -11.01
CA PHE A 141 23.25 31.34 -9.76
C PHE A 141 24.51 30.43 -9.81
N PRO A 142 25.72 31.00 -9.96
CA PRO A 142 26.95 30.23 -10.03
C PRO A 142 27.21 29.42 -8.75
N ASN A 143 27.71 28.20 -8.92
CA ASN A 143 28.04 27.21 -7.89
C ASN A 143 26.89 26.90 -6.90
N LYS A 144 25.64 26.99 -7.36
CA LYS A 144 24.43 26.74 -6.55
C LYS A 144 23.41 25.89 -7.29
N ALA A 145 22.57 25.18 -6.54
CA ALA A 145 21.40 24.49 -7.07
C ALA A 145 20.10 25.06 -6.47
N PHE A 146 19.11 25.32 -7.32
CA PHE A 146 17.79 25.83 -6.94
C PHE A 146 16.66 25.08 -7.63
N LEU A 147 15.62 24.73 -6.88
CA LEU A 147 14.34 24.23 -7.40
C LEU A 147 13.23 25.22 -7.06
N PHE A 148 12.61 25.79 -8.09
CA PHE A 148 11.47 26.69 -7.98
C PHE A 148 10.20 26.02 -8.52
N ALA A 149 9.08 26.19 -7.84
CA ALA A 149 7.76 25.96 -8.40
C ALA A 149 6.78 26.99 -7.83
N ASN A 150 5.61 27.13 -8.45
CA ASN A 150 4.54 27.89 -7.83
C ASN A 150 3.95 27.09 -6.65
N HIS A 151 3.59 25.83 -6.89
CA HIS A 151 2.86 24.95 -5.98
C HIS A 151 3.65 23.68 -5.59
N VAL A 152 3.19 22.97 -4.56
CA VAL A 152 3.89 21.79 -3.98
C VAL A 152 4.09 20.67 -5.00
N TRP A 153 3.13 20.48 -5.90
CA TRP A 153 3.14 19.42 -6.91
C TRP A 153 4.32 19.57 -7.87
N GLY A 154 4.60 20.79 -8.36
CA GLY A 154 5.79 21.09 -9.15
C GLY A 154 7.10 20.78 -8.42
N ILE A 155 7.19 21.04 -7.11
CA ILE A 155 8.36 20.65 -6.32
C ILE A 155 8.54 19.12 -6.32
N LEU A 156 7.47 18.33 -6.15
CA LEU A 156 7.56 16.86 -6.19
C LEU A 156 8.08 16.34 -7.54
N ARG A 157 7.68 16.95 -8.66
CA ARG A 157 8.17 16.57 -10.01
C ARG A 157 9.61 17.01 -10.26
N GLY A 158 9.99 18.17 -9.74
CA GLY A 158 11.36 18.68 -9.80
C GLY A 158 12.35 17.92 -8.94
N LEU A 159 11.92 17.38 -7.79
CA LEU A 159 12.73 16.50 -6.95
C LEU A 159 12.99 15.15 -7.64
N GLU A 160 12.01 14.56 -8.33
CA GLU A 160 12.24 13.36 -9.15
C GLU A 160 13.29 13.65 -10.22
N THR A 161 13.11 14.71 -11.02
CA THR A 161 14.06 15.09 -12.07
C THR A 161 15.46 15.39 -11.50
N PHE A 162 15.56 16.06 -10.35
CA PHE A 162 16.85 16.27 -9.67
C PHE A 162 17.51 14.93 -9.29
N SER A 163 16.74 13.98 -8.75
CA SER A 163 17.26 12.66 -8.35
C SER A 163 17.75 11.82 -9.54
N GLN A 164 17.14 11.99 -10.73
CA GLN A 164 17.52 11.28 -11.96
C GLN A 164 18.79 11.84 -12.63
N LEU A 165 19.08 13.13 -12.44
CA LEU A 165 20.27 13.80 -12.98
C LEU A 165 21.56 13.43 -12.23
N ILE A 166 21.44 12.89 -11.02
CA ILE A 166 22.59 12.46 -10.22
C ILE A 166 23.11 11.13 -10.75
N ILE A 167 24.44 11.00 -10.81
CA ILE A 167 25.14 9.78 -11.20
C ILE A 167 26.06 9.38 -10.03
N GLU A 168 25.93 8.14 -9.56
CA GLU A 168 26.89 7.54 -8.63
C GLU A 168 28.01 6.87 -9.42
N HIS A 169 29.26 7.18 -9.09
CA HIS A 169 30.44 6.53 -9.66
C HIS A 169 31.54 6.46 -8.60
N ASN A 170 32.03 5.25 -8.32
CA ASN A 170 33.03 4.94 -7.29
C ASN A 170 32.66 5.50 -5.89
N GLY A 171 31.37 5.44 -5.53
CA GLY A 171 30.85 5.92 -4.24
C GLY A 171 30.75 7.44 -4.09
N ASN A 172 31.12 8.21 -5.13
CA ASN A 172 30.92 9.65 -5.21
C ASN A 172 29.71 9.96 -6.11
N PHE A 173 29.00 11.04 -5.78
CA PHE A 173 27.79 11.47 -6.50
C PHE A 173 28.10 12.72 -7.32
N TYR A 174 27.77 12.68 -8.61
CA TYR A 174 28.06 13.73 -9.58
C TYR A 174 26.77 14.28 -10.20
N ILE A 175 26.78 15.56 -10.59
CA ILE A 175 25.70 16.19 -11.35
C ILE A 175 26.24 17.29 -12.28
N ASN A 176 25.70 17.36 -13.49
CA ASN A 176 26.06 18.40 -14.47
C ASN A 176 25.33 19.72 -14.16
N GLY A 177 25.98 20.85 -14.45
CA GLY A 177 25.31 22.14 -14.55
C GLY A 177 24.20 22.06 -15.60
N THR A 178 23.02 22.57 -15.28
CA THR A 178 21.85 22.46 -16.16
C THR A 178 20.79 23.50 -15.83
N PHE A 179 19.99 23.86 -16.82
CA PHE A 179 18.79 24.67 -16.68
C PHE A 179 17.60 23.92 -17.27
N ILE A 180 16.60 23.64 -16.44
CA ILE A 180 15.39 22.92 -16.82
C ILE A 180 14.17 23.78 -16.51
N VAL A 181 13.25 23.87 -17.46
CA VAL A 181 11.89 24.39 -17.28
C VAL A 181 10.95 23.33 -17.80
N ASP A 182 10.01 22.90 -16.98
CA ASP A 182 9.24 21.69 -17.23
C ASP A 182 7.84 21.75 -16.63
N ASN A 183 6.91 21.12 -17.34
CA ASN A 183 5.49 20.99 -16.99
C ASN A 183 4.92 19.81 -17.78
N PRO A 184 3.83 19.16 -17.31
CA PRO A 184 3.17 18.14 -18.09
C PRO A 184 2.51 18.73 -19.35
N ARG A 185 2.46 17.94 -20.40
CA ARG A 185 1.68 18.20 -21.61
C ARG A 185 0.18 17.98 -21.39
N PHE A 186 -0.18 17.00 -20.54
CA PHE A 186 -1.55 16.63 -20.22
C PHE A 186 -1.77 16.57 -18.71
N ALA A 187 -2.92 17.08 -18.25
CA ALA A 187 -3.23 17.19 -16.82
C ALA A 187 -3.66 15.85 -16.18
N HIS A 188 -4.21 14.92 -16.96
CA HIS A 188 -4.67 13.60 -16.49
C HIS A 188 -3.75 12.51 -17.02
N ARG A 189 -3.00 11.85 -16.13
CA ARG A 189 -1.99 10.84 -16.49
C ARG A 189 -2.15 9.62 -15.59
N GLY A 190 -3.02 8.71 -16.02
CA GLY A 190 -3.53 7.62 -15.19
C GLY A 190 -2.80 6.29 -15.31
N LEU A 191 -2.87 5.50 -14.25
CA LEU A 191 -2.66 4.05 -14.26
C LEU A 191 -3.88 3.39 -13.64
N LEU A 192 -4.60 2.58 -14.41
CA LEU A 192 -5.65 1.68 -13.92
C LEU A 192 -5.01 0.38 -13.41
N LEU A 193 -5.30 0.03 -12.16
CA LEU A 193 -5.13 -1.33 -11.65
C LEU A 193 -6.50 -1.90 -11.27
N ASP A 194 -6.80 -3.06 -11.83
CA ASP A 194 -7.89 -3.95 -11.41
C ASP A 194 -7.47 -4.71 -10.16
N THR A 195 -8.27 -4.61 -9.10
CA THR A 195 -8.07 -5.37 -7.85
C THR A 195 -9.21 -6.33 -7.54
N SER A 196 -10.06 -6.62 -8.53
CA SER A 196 -11.24 -7.47 -8.39
C SER A 196 -11.07 -8.83 -9.06
N ARG A 197 -10.49 -8.89 -10.27
CA ARG A 197 -10.18 -10.15 -10.96
C ARG A 197 -9.10 -10.95 -10.24
N HIS A 198 -8.17 -10.25 -9.58
CA HIS A 198 -7.34 -10.76 -8.50
C HIS A 198 -7.12 -9.66 -7.45
N PHE A 199 -7.07 -10.04 -6.17
CA PHE A 199 -6.79 -9.09 -5.09
C PHE A 199 -5.30 -8.70 -5.06
N LEU A 200 -5.01 -7.40 -4.98
CA LEU A 200 -3.63 -6.90 -4.84
C LEU A 200 -3.37 -6.47 -3.38
N PRO A 201 -2.43 -7.09 -2.66
CA PRO A 201 -2.04 -6.65 -1.32
C PRO A 201 -1.64 -5.16 -1.30
N VAL A 202 -1.95 -4.45 -0.22
CA VAL A 202 -1.77 -2.98 -0.15
C VAL A 202 -0.33 -2.55 -0.47
N HIS A 203 0.69 -3.31 -0.06
CA HIS A 203 2.09 -2.98 -0.39
C HIS A 203 2.36 -3.01 -1.92
N ILE A 204 1.67 -3.83 -2.70
CA ILE A 204 1.76 -3.84 -4.18
C ILE A 204 1.13 -2.57 -4.76
N LEU A 205 0.05 -2.05 -4.16
CA LEU A 205 -0.53 -0.76 -4.54
C LEU A 205 0.43 0.39 -4.20
N LEU A 206 1.07 0.36 -3.02
CA LEU A 206 2.06 1.38 -2.62
C LEU A 206 3.30 1.37 -3.54
N ASN A 207 3.81 0.18 -3.89
CA ASN A 207 4.92 0.02 -4.84
C ASN A 207 4.56 0.57 -6.23
N ASN A 208 3.33 0.39 -6.69
CA ASN A 208 2.86 1.02 -7.92
C ASN A 208 2.77 2.55 -7.80
N LEU A 209 2.32 3.10 -6.66
CA LEU A 209 2.31 4.56 -6.42
C LEU A 209 3.72 5.17 -6.41
N ASP A 210 4.74 4.47 -5.91
CA ASP A 210 6.14 4.89 -6.03
C ASP A 210 6.62 4.84 -7.50
N ALA A 211 6.35 3.74 -8.21
CA ALA A 211 6.70 3.63 -9.63
C ALA A 211 6.00 4.71 -10.50
N MET A 212 4.73 5.03 -10.22
CA MET A 212 4.01 6.15 -10.80
C MET A 212 4.70 7.49 -10.52
N THR A 213 5.18 7.71 -9.29
CA THR A 213 5.92 8.92 -8.90
C THR A 213 7.20 9.07 -9.72
N TYR A 214 7.99 8.00 -9.84
CA TYR A 214 9.24 7.98 -10.60
C TYR A 214 9.03 8.25 -12.10
N ASN A 215 7.82 8.02 -12.61
CA ASN A 215 7.42 8.27 -13.99
C ASN A 215 6.52 9.51 -14.17
N LYS A 216 6.29 10.29 -13.11
CA LYS A 216 5.45 11.52 -13.10
C LYS A 216 3.98 11.30 -13.53
N LEU A 217 3.43 10.10 -13.33
CA LEU A 217 1.98 9.87 -13.39
C LEU A 217 1.29 10.53 -12.18
N ASN A 218 0.01 10.87 -12.30
CA ASN A 218 -0.70 11.66 -11.29
C ASN A 218 -2.15 11.25 -10.99
N VAL A 219 -2.66 10.18 -11.63
CA VAL A 219 -3.93 9.54 -11.28
C VAL A 219 -3.71 8.05 -11.08
N PHE A 220 -4.05 7.55 -9.90
CA PHE A 220 -4.26 6.13 -9.68
C PHE A 220 -5.75 5.89 -9.91
N HIS A 221 -6.07 5.17 -10.98
CA HIS A 221 -7.42 4.73 -11.27
C HIS A 221 -7.58 3.35 -10.61
N TRP A 222 -8.41 3.28 -9.57
CA TRP A 222 -8.59 2.07 -8.79
C TRP A 222 -9.89 1.39 -9.20
N HIS A 223 -9.77 0.40 -10.09
CA HIS A 223 -10.87 -0.49 -10.44
C HIS A 223 -11.02 -1.53 -9.33
N ILE A 224 -11.82 -1.17 -8.31
CA ILE A 224 -11.78 -1.82 -7.00
C ILE A 224 -12.74 -3.01 -6.86
N VAL A 225 -13.80 -3.10 -7.68
CA VAL A 225 -14.83 -4.17 -7.65
C VAL A 225 -15.30 -4.51 -9.07
N ASP A 226 -15.65 -5.79 -9.31
CA ASP A 226 -16.08 -6.33 -10.63
C ASP A 226 -16.91 -7.63 -10.39
N ASP A 227 -17.25 -8.39 -11.42
CA ASP A 227 -17.94 -9.68 -11.36
C ASP A 227 -17.32 -10.71 -10.39
N PRO A 228 -15.99 -10.97 -10.39
CA PRO A 228 -15.43 -12.04 -9.57
C PRO A 228 -15.49 -11.74 -8.08
N SER A 229 -15.09 -10.53 -7.66
CA SER A 229 -15.01 -10.18 -6.23
C SER A 229 -15.38 -8.74 -5.89
N PHE A 230 -15.70 -8.52 -4.61
CA PHE A 230 -15.96 -7.20 -4.04
C PHE A 230 -15.05 -6.99 -2.82
N PRO A 231 -13.77 -6.60 -2.98
CA PRO A 231 -12.86 -6.44 -1.85
C PRO A 231 -13.10 -5.15 -1.04
N TYR A 232 -13.82 -4.14 -1.54
CA TYR A 232 -14.07 -2.90 -0.80
C TYR A 232 -14.95 -3.11 0.45
N GLU A 233 -14.45 -2.76 1.64
CA GLU A 233 -15.26 -2.76 2.87
C GLU A 233 -16.18 -1.52 2.93
N SER A 234 -17.44 -1.69 2.52
CA SER A 234 -18.47 -0.66 2.76
C SER A 234 -18.97 -0.67 4.20
N ARG A 235 -19.01 0.50 4.86
CA ARG A 235 -19.58 0.65 6.21
C ARG A 235 -21.10 0.59 6.19
N THR A 236 -21.71 1.12 5.13
CA THR A 236 -23.16 1.17 4.89
C THR A 236 -23.70 -0.20 4.45
N PHE A 237 -22.91 -0.97 3.70
CA PHE A 237 -23.27 -2.32 3.24
C PHE A 237 -22.17 -3.36 3.51
N PRO A 238 -21.86 -3.73 4.78
CA PRO A 238 -20.78 -4.68 5.10
C PRO A 238 -20.96 -6.08 4.50
N ASN A 239 -22.19 -6.43 4.08
CA ASN A 239 -22.46 -7.69 3.38
C ASN A 239 -21.84 -7.73 1.98
N LEU A 240 -21.51 -6.59 1.35
CA LEU A 240 -20.85 -6.54 0.05
C LEU A 240 -19.47 -7.18 0.10
N SER A 241 -18.56 -6.75 0.98
CA SER A 241 -17.25 -7.42 1.13
C SER A 241 -17.39 -8.81 1.73
N LYS A 242 -18.21 -8.96 2.79
CA LYS A 242 -18.36 -10.23 3.55
C LYS A 242 -18.78 -11.43 2.69
N TYR A 243 -19.56 -11.22 1.62
CA TYR A 243 -19.98 -12.29 0.71
C TYR A 243 -19.48 -12.10 -0.73
N GLY A 244 -19.03 -10.89 -1.10
CA GLY A 244 -18.53 -10.52 -2.41
C GLY A 244 -17.05 -10.83 -2.62
N ALA A 245 -16.20 -10.56 -1.62
CA ALA A 245 -14.75 -10.79 -1.66
C ALA A 245 -14.40 -12.29 -1.78
N TYR A 246 -13.19 -12.59 -2.30
CA TYR A 246 -12.68 -13.97 -2.37
C TYR A 246 -12.55 -14.64 -1.00
N ARG A 247 -12.13 -13.87 0.02
CA ARG A 247 -11.94 -14.30 1.40
C ARG A 247 -11.92 -13.08 2.30
N TYR A 248 -12.16 -13.25 3.60
CA TYR A 248 -12.02 -12.16 4.59
C TYR A 248 -10.61 -11.54 4.66
N THR A 249 -9.58 -12.21 4.14
CA THR A 249 -8.20 -11.68 4.03
C THR A 249 -7.92 -10.99 2.68
N HIS A 250 -8.91 -10.89 1.80
CA HIS A 250 -8.84 -10.28 0.46
C HIS A 250 -9.83 -9.10 0.41
N VAL A 251 -9.71 -8.22 1.41
CA VAL A 251 -10.59 -7.08 1.66
C VAL A 251 -9.71 -5.85 1.87
N TYR A 252 -10.12 -4.71 1.31
CA TYR A 252 -9.57 -3.41 1.64
C TYR A 252 -10.44 -2.80 2.74
N SER A 253 -9.89 -2.74 3.96
CA SER A 253 -10.55 -2.07 5.06
C SER A 253 -10.62 -0.56 4.81
N GLN A 254 -11.45 0.13 5.58
CA GLN A 254 -11.50 1.59 5.55
C GLN A 254 -10.16 2.25 5.94
N GLU A 255 -9.30 1.57 6.71
CA GLU A 255 -7.94 2.01 7.00
C GLU A 255 -7.01 1.83 5.78
N ASP A 256 -7.08 0.68 5.09
CA ASP A 256 -6.28 0.42 3.89
C ASP A 256 -6.57 1.44 2.78
N VAL A 257 -7.85 1.77 2.57
CA VAL A 257 -8.27 2.80 1.60
C VAL A 257 -7.71 4.17 2.01
N ALA A 258 -7.82 4.56 3.28
CA ALA A 258 -7.26 5.82 3.78
C ALA A 258 -5.72 5.86 3.66
N LYS A 259 -5.04 4.74 3.91
CA LYS A 259 -3.59 4.56 3.77
C LYS A 259 -3.14 4.74 2.33
N VAL A 260 -3.81 4.10 1.37
CA VAL A 260 -3.55 4.26 -0.08
C VAL A 260 -3.77 5.71 -0.53
N ILE A 261 -4.89 6.33 -0.14
CA ILE A 261 -5.19 7.74 -0.46
C ILE A 261 -4.12 8.69 0.11
N ASN A 262 -3.71 8.49 1.37
CA ASN A 262 -2.68 9.31 2.01
C ASN A 262 -1.29 9.14 1.37
N TYR A 263 -0.94 7.90 1.01
CA TYR A 263 0.33 7.59 0.36
C TYR A 263 0.44 8.20 -1.05
N ALA A 264 -0.66 8.18 -1.80
CA ALA A 264 -0.82 8.82 -3.10
C ALA A 264 -0.79 10.37 -2.99
N ARG A 265 -1.49 10.95 -2.01
CA ARG A 265 -1.50 12.39 -1.70
C ARG A 265 -0.08 12.94 -1.49
N LYS A 266 0.74 12.25 -0.68
CA LYS A 266 2.17 12.60 -0.43
C LYS A 266 3.08 12.51 -1.66
N ARG A 267 2.57 11.96 -2.76
CA ARG A 267 3.23 11.85 -4.07
C ARG A 267 2.60 12.76 -5.13
N GLY A 268 1.56 13.52 -4.78
CA GLY A 268 0.77 14.29 -5.74
C GLY A 268 0.06 13.38 -6.75
N ILE A 269 -0.43 12.22 -6.30
CA ILE A 269 -1.24 11.29 -7.08
C ILE A 269 -2.68 11.36 -6.54
N ARG A 270 -3.62 11.60 -7.45
CA ARG A 270 -5.06 11.54 -7.22
C ARG A 270 -5.50 10.07 -7.15
N VAL A 271 -6.43 9.70 -6.27
CA VAL A 271 -7.05 8.36 -6.27
C VAL A 271 -8.46 8.49 -6.81
N MET A 272 -8.64 8.13 -8.07
CA MET A 272 -9.93 8.07 -8.77
C MET A 272 -10.43 6.65 -8.67
N VAL A 273 -11.50 6.41 -7.92
CA VAL A 273 -12.06 5.07 -7.75
C VAL A 273 -13.14 4.80 -8.79
N GLU A 274 -13.22 3.55 -9.23
CA GLU A 274 -14.29 3.02 -10.07
C GLU A 274 -15.19 2.07 -9.30
N PHE A 275 -16.50 2.30 -9.41
CA PHE A 275 -17.52 1.35 -9.02
C PHE A 275 -18.45 1.16 -10.22
N ASP A 276 -18.03 0.30 -11.16
CA ASP A 276 -18.75 0.06 -12.39
C ASP A 276 -20.15 -0.53 -12.15
N THR A 277 -21.13 -0.02 -12.88
CA THR A 277 -22.49 -0.53 -13.00
C THR A 277 -23.11 -0.08 -14.34
N PRO A 278 -24.03 -0.85 -14.97
CA PRO A 278 -24.71 -2.04 -14.46
C PRO A 278 -24.06 -3.36 -14.85
N GLY A 279 -23.02 -3.34 -15.71
CA GLY A 279 -22.14 -4.49 -15.97
C GLY A 279 -21.38 -4.93 -14.72
N HIS A 280 -20.45 -5.88 -14.86
CA HIS A 280 -19.39 -6.22 -13.89
C HIS A 280 -19.80 -6.21 -12.38
N THR A 281 -20.98 -6.74 -12.06
CA THR A 281 -21.62 -6.62 -10.74
C THR A 281 -22.01 -7.96 -10.09
N LEU A 282 -21.64 -9.11 -10.67
CA LEU A 282 -21.95 -10.45 -10.12
C LEU A 282 -21.50 -10.62 -8.65
N SER A 283 -20.41 -9.98 -8.22
CA SER A 283 -19.96 -9.99 -6.83
C SER A 283 -20.89 -9.24 -5.87
N TRP A 284 -21.50 -8.13 -6.33
CA TRP A 284 -22.36 -7.26 -5.53
C TRP A 284 -23.66 -7.99 -5.12
N GLY A 285 -24.20 -8.81 -6.03
CA GLY A 285 -25.41 -9.61 -5.79
C GLY A 285 -25.24 -10.67 -4.69
N LYS A 286 -24.00 -11.07 -4.36
CA LYS A 286 -23.71 -11.95 -3.22
C LYS A 286 -24.02 -11.23 -1.89
N GLY A 287 -23.76 -9.93 -1.82
CA GLY A 287 -24.01 -9.09 -0.64
C GLY A 287 -25.41 -8.48 -0.56
N ILE A 288 -26.02 -8.12 -1.71
CA ILE A 288 -27.31 -7.42 -1.76
C ILE A 288 -28.33 -8.22 -2.57
N LYS A 289 -29.30 -8.80 -1.86
CA LYS A 289 -30.38 -9.63 -2.44
C LYS A 289 -31.28 -8.80 -3.36
N ASN A 290 -31.62 -9.37 -4.52
CA ASN A 290 -32.46 -8.75 -5.56
C ASN A 290 -31.85 -7.50 -6.23
N LEU A 291 -30.55 -7.25 -6.08
CA LEU A 291 -29.82 -6.22 -6.83
C LEU A 291 -29.71 -6.62 -8.32
N LEU A 292 -29.25 -7.84 -8.60
CA LEU A 292 -28.96 -8.34 -9.94
C LEU A 292 -30.17 -8.94 -10.63
N THR A 293 -30.18 -8.88 -11.96
CA THR A 293 -31.22 -9.50 -12.79
C THR A 293 -31.15 -11.01 -12.69
N GLN A 294 -32.25 -11.65 -12.29
CA GLN A 294 -32.46 -13.10 -12.43
C GLN A 294 -32.63 -13.47 -13.91
N CYS A 295 -31.76 -14.30 -14.46
CA CYS A 295 -31.87 -14.77 -15.85
C CYS A 295 -32.83 -15.95 -16.00
N TYR A 296 -33.35 -16.16 -17.22
CA TYR A 296 -34.29 -17.21 -17.59
C TYR A 296 -33.84 -17.95 -18.86
N LYS A 297 -34.30 -19.20 -19.04
CA LYS A 297 -34.14 -19.97 -20.28
C LYS A 297 -35.44 -20.69 -20.59
N ASN A 298 -35.97 -20.56 -21.81
CA ASN A 298 -37.26 -21.15 -22.22
C ASN A 298 -38.43 -20.85 -21.26
N GLY A 299 -38.40 -19.69 -20.58
CA GLY A 299 -39.43 -19.28 -19.60
C GLY A 299 -39.23 -19.80 -18.17
N THR A 300 -38.28 -20.68 -17.90
CA THR A 300 -37.91 -21.09 -16.53
C THR A 300 -36.73 -20.26 -16.00
N LYS A 301 -36.69 -20.03 -14.68
CA LYS A 301 -35.51 -19.43 -14.02
C LYS A 301 -34.33 -20.40 -14.13
N ILE A 302 -33.13 -19.84 -14.33
CA ILE A 302 -31.86 -20.59 -14.27
C ILE A 302 -31.00 -20.08 -13.12
N ASN A 303 -30.03 -20.87 -12.65
CA ASN A 303 -29.08 -20.41 -11.63
C ASN A 303 -27.97 -19.55 -12.24
N ALA A 304 -28.38 -18.41 -12.81
CA ALA A 304 -27.51 -17.38 -13.37
C ALA A 304 -28.14 -16.01 -13.14
N PHE A 305 -27.28 -15.03 -12.88
CA PHE A 305 -27.61 -13.61 -12.80
C PHE A 305 -26.86 -12.86 -13.91
N GLY A 306 -27.31 -11.65 -14.20
CA GLY A 306 -26.65 -10.71 -15.11
C GLY A 306 -26.59 -9.32 -14.49
N PRO A 307 -26.54 -8.25 -15.32
CA PRO A 307 -26.47 -6.87 -14.86
C PRO A 307 -27.49 -6.48 -13.78
N ILE A 308 -27.19 -5.43 -13.00
CA ILE A 308 -28.12 -4.83 -12.02
C ILE A 308 -29.52 -4.66 -12.65
N ASP A 309 -30.58 -5.03 -11.93
CA ASP A 309 -31.96 -4.90 -12.42
C ASP A 309 -32.36 -3.41 -12.44
N PRO A 310 -32.56 -2.80 -13.63
CA PRO A 310 -32.84 -1.38 -13.76
C PRO A 310 -34.32 -1.03 -13.55
N SER A 311 -35.20 -2.05 -13.49
CA SER A 311 -36.64 -1.89 -13.24
C SER A 311 -37.00 -1.81 -11.75
N ASN A 312 -36.07 -2.20 -10.86
CA ASN A 312 -36.25 -2.18 -9.42
C ASN A 312 -35.83 -0.83 -8.80
N GLU A 313 -36.79 0.06 -8.53
CA GLU A 313 -36.54 1.38 -7.91
C GLU A 313 -35.89 1.34 -6.49
N GLN A 314 -35.76 0.17 -5.85
CA GLN A 314 -34.97 0.06 -4.61
C GLN A 314 -33.45 0.01 -4.90
N ASN A 315 -33.03 -0.45 -6.08
CA ASN A 315 -31.62 -0.52 -6.46
C ASN A 315 -30.99 0.88 -6.53
N TYR A 316 -31.70 1.87 -7.09
CA TYR A 316 -31.22 3.26 -7.09
C TYR A 316 -31.04 3.85 -5.69
N LYS A 317 -31.73 3.36 -4.65
CA LYS A 317 -31.51 3.79 -3.26
C LYS A 317 -30.27 3.14 -2.63
N VAL A 318 -30.00 1.88 -2.98
CA VAL A 318 -28.74 1.21 -2.62
C VAL A 318 -27.57 1.99 -3.21
N LEU A 319 -27.67 2.36 -4.48
CA LEU A 319 -26.66 3.15 -5.19
C LEU A 319 -26.55 4.58 -4.62
N GLU A 320 -27.66 5.26 -4.31
CA GLU A 320 -27.64 6.59 -3.68
C GLU A 320 -26.97 6.60 -2.30
N LEU A 321 -27.13 5.53 -1.51
CA LEU A 321 -26.45 5.36 -0.23
C LEU A 321 -24.97 4.96 -0.40
N LEU A 322 -24.65 4.05 -1.32
CA LEU A 322 -23.28 3.59 -1.55
C LEU A 322 -22.41 4.68 -2.18
N PHE A 323 -22.88 5.37 -3.24
CA PHE A 323 -22.16 6.48 -3.83
C PHE A 323 -22.02 7.66 -2.87
N LYS A 324 -22.97 7.87 -1.94
CA LYS A 324 -22.80 8.85 -0.86
C LYS A 324 -21.61 8.49 0.03
N GLU A 325 -21.47 7.24 0.46
CA GLU A 325 -20.30 6.77 1.21
C GLU A 325 -19.00 6.93 0.41
N ILE A 326 -18.97 6.44 -0.84
CA ILE A 326 -17.82 6.58 -1.75
C ILE A 326 -17.41 8.05 -1.90
N SER A 327 -18.38 8.96 -2.05
CA SER A 327 -18.11 10.40 -2.19
C SER A 327 -17.47 11.06 -0.95
N GLN A 328 -17.63 10.43 0.23
CA GLN A 328 -17.06 10.86 1.50
C GLN A 328 -15.70 10.19 1.78
N VAL A 329 -15.55 8.91 1.43
CA VAL A 329 -14.29 8.15 1.60
C VAL A 329 -13.24 8.59 0.58
N PHE A 330 -13.63 8.84 -0.67
CA PHE A 330 -12.72 9.25 -1.75
C PHE A 330 -12.82 10.77 -1.97
N PRO A 331 -11.77 11.54 -1.61
CA PRO A 331 -11.79 13.01 -1.69
C PRO A 331 -11.69 13.56 -3.12
N GLU A 332 -11.27 12.75 -4.08
CA GLU A 332 -11.14 13.11 -5.50
C GLU A 332 -12.48 13.64 -6.08
N GLN A 333 -12.43 14.68 -6.91
CA GLN A 333 -13.61 15.33 -7.47
C GLN A 333 -14.36 14.42 -8.46
N TYR A 334 -13.65 13.48 -9.08
CA TYR A 334 -14.16 12.58 -10.12
C TYR A 334 -14.35 11.16 -9.58
N LEU A 335 -15.50 10.57 -9.87
CA LEU A 335 -15.74 9.13 -9.69
C LEU A 335 -15.87 8.50 -11.09
N HIS A 336 -15.23 7.36 -11.30
CA HIS A 336 -15.48 6.55 -12.50
C HIS A 336 -16.72 5.69 -12.22
N LEU A 337 -17.71 5.74 -13.11
CA LEU A 337 -18.97 4.99 -12.97
C LEU A 337 -19.02 3.74 -13.85
N GLY A 338 -17.93 3.47 -14.57
CA GLY A 338 -17.83 2.47 -15.61
C GLY A 338 -18.85 2.69 -16.72
N GLY A 339 -19.72 1.69 -16.92
CA GLY A 339 -20.79 1.66 -17.89
C GLY A 339 -20.43 0.97 -19.20
N ASP A 340 -19.53 -0.01 -19.18
CA ASP A 340 -19.08 -0.79 -20.34
C ASP A 340 -19.67 -2.22 -20.42
N GLU A 341 -19.50 -2.85 -21.59
CA GLU A 341 -19.71 -4.29 -21.88
C GLU A 341 -21.04 -4.94 -21.42
N VAL A 342 -22.10 -4.16 -21.20
CA VAL A 342 -23.39 -4.62 -20.63
C VAL A 342 -24.10 -5.67 -21.49
N ASP A 343 -24.04 -6.95 -21.11
CA ASP A 343 -24.81 -8.02 -21.79
C ASP A 343 -26.32 -7.94 -21.50
N PHE A 344 -27.08 -7.52 -22.50
CA PHE A 344 -28.54 -7.46 -22.47
C PHE A 344 -29.23 -8.83 -22.48
N SER A 345 -28.54 -9.96 -22.69
CA SER A 345 -29.17 -11.28 -22.85
C SER A 345 -29.99 -11.70 -21.62
N CYS A 346 -29.49 -11.41 -20.42
CA CYS A 346 -30.20 -11.67 -19.18
C CYS A 346 -31.44 -10.76 -19.03
N TRP A 347 -31.34 -9.48 -19.40
CA TRP A 347 -32.46 -8.54 -19.43
C TRP A 347 -33.55 -8.96 -20.42
N GLU A 348 -33.22 -9.38 -21.65
CA GLU A 348 -34.22 -9.89 -22.61
C GLU A 348 -34.87 -11.20 -22.12
N SER A 349 -34.14 -12.05 -21.41
CA SER A 349 -34.71 -13.29 -20.86
C SER A 349 -35.80 -13.04 -19.82
N ASN A 350 -35.68 -11.97 -19.03
CA ASN A 350 -36.47 -11.74 -17.83
C ASN A 350 -37.89 -11.21 -18.18
N PRO A 351 -38.98 -11.81 -17.65
CA PRO A 351 -40.34 -11.36 -17.92
C PRO A 351 -40.66 -9.99 -17.29
N ILE A 352 -40.15 -9.69 -16.09
CA ILE A 352 -40.40 -8.43 -15.37
C ILE A 352 -39.78 -7.27 -16.15
N ILE A 353 -38.53 -7.41 -16.57
CA ILE A 353 -37.83 -6.39 -17.37
C ILE A 353 -38.51 -6.22 -18.74
N ARG A 354 -38.94 -7.31 -19.40
CA ARG A 354 -39.72 -7.18 -20.66
C ARG A 354 -41.08 -6.50 -20.49
N ASP A 355 -41.70 -6.57 -19.31
CA ASP A 355 -42.93 -5.81 -19.03
C ASP A 355 -42.62 -4.34 -18.70
N PHE A 356 -41.52 -4.06 -18.00
CA PHE A 356 -40.98 -2.71 -17.82
C PHE A 356 -40.64 -2.03 -19.16
N MET A 357 -39.99 -2.74 -20.08
CA MET A 357 -39.66 -2.29 -21.45
C MET A 357 -40.91 -1.91 -22.28
N LYS A 358 -42.05 -2.56 -22.04
CA LYS A 358 -43.34 -2.18 -22.66
C LYS A 358 -43.89 -0.91 -22.03
N ASN A 359 -43.90 -0.83 -20.70
CA ASN A 359 -44.42 0.32 -19.96
C ASN A 359 -43.62 1.61 -20.27
N MET A 360 -42.30 1.50 -20.38
CA MET A 360 -41.40 2.59 -20.78
C MET A 360 -41.39 2.88 -22.29
N SER A 361 -42.11 2.09 -23.10
CA SER A 361 -42.13 2.18 -24.57
C SER A 361 -40.76 2.00 -25.26
N PHE A 362 -39.79 1.37 -24.60
CA PHE A 362 -38.47 1.04 -25.16
C PHE A 362 -38.51 -0.17 -26.12
N GLY A 363 -39.55 -1.02 -26.01
CA GLY A 363 -39.81 -2.11 -26.95
C GLY A 363 -38.82 -3.28 -26.82
N LYS A 364 -37.80 -3.31 -27.69
CA LYS A 364 -36.70 -4.30 -27.69
C LYS A 364 -35.31 -3.63 -27.60
N ASP A 365 -35.27 -2.32 -27.42
CA ASP A 365 -34.05 -1.52 -27.49
C ASP A 365 -33.40 -1.42 -26.10
N PHE A 366 -32.63 -2.46 -25.73
CA PHE A 366 -32.05 -2.56 -24.39
C PHE A 366 -30.95 -1.53 -24.10
N ALA A 367 -30.34 -0.93 -25.12
CA ALA A 367 -29.47 0.24 -24.97
C ALA A 367 -30.23 1.44 -24.35
N LYS A 368 -31.53 1.60 -24.62
CA LYS A 368 -32.36 2.61 -23.92
C LYS A 368 -32.63 2.27 -22.45
N LEU A 369 -32.61 0.98 -22.09
CA LEU A 369 -32.75 0.54 -20.71
C LEU A 369 -31.47 0.81 -19.90
N GLU A 370 -30.33 0.57 -20.53
CA GLU A 370 -29.01 0.95 -20.04
C GLU A 370 -28.89 2.48 -19.90
N GLN A 371 -29.23 3.24 -20.95
CA GLN A 371 -29.28 4.71 -20.94
C GLN A 371 -30.14 5.23 -19.77
N TYR A 372 -31.33 4.66 -19.56
CA TYR A 372 -32.21 4.98 -18.44
C TYR A 372 -31.57 4.68 -17.07
N TYR A 373 -30.89 3.55 -16.93
CA TYR A 373 -30.18 3.18 -15.70
C TYR A 373 -29.02 4.13 -15.42
N ILE A 374 -28.11 4.34 -16.38
CA ILE A 374 -26.91 5.14 -16.16
C ILE A 374 -27.27 6.61 -15.95
N GLN A 375 -28.33 7.14 -16.59
CA GLN A 375 -28.85 8.47 -16.29
C GLN A 375 -29.24 8.63 -14.81
N LYS A 376 -29.93 7.64 -14.21
CA LYS A 376 -30.27 7.66 -12.77
C LYS A 376 -29.01 7.69 -11.90
N VAL A 377 -27.95 6.96 -12.27
CA VAL A 377 -26.68 6.93 -11.52
C VAL A 377 -25.90 8.24 -11.66
N VAL A 378 -25.82 8.79 -12.88
CA VAL A 378 -25.23 10.12 -13.13
C VAL A 378 -25.96 11.20 -12.33
N ASP A 379 -27.29 11.19 -12.28
CA ASP A 379 -28.07 12.14 -11.47
C ASP A 379 -27.90 11.93 -9.95
N ILE A 380 -27.63 10.70 -9.48
CA ILE A 380 -27.24 10.44 -8.08
C ILE A 380 -25.90 11.11 -7.77
N VAL A 381 -24.87 10.88 -8.59
CA VAL A 381 -23.50 11.38 -8.36
C VAL A 381 -23.43 12.91 -8.50
N LYS A 382 -24.23 13.48 -9.39
CA LYS A 382 -24.46 14.92 -9.57
C LYS A 382 -25.06 15.60 -8.33
N LYS A 383 -26.01 14.97 -7.62
CA LYS A 383 -26.51 15.48 -6.32
C LYS A 383 -25.40 15.55 -5.26
N LEU A 384 -24.44 14.62 -5.31
CA LEU A 384 -23.27 14.56 -4.43
C LEU A 384 -22.18 15.59 -4.81
N LYS A 385 -22.41 16.39 -5.86
CA LYS A 385 -21.49 17.43 -6.39
C LYS A 385 -20.15 16.87 -6.90
N LYS A 386 -20.08 15.58 -7.19
CA LYS A 386 -18.95 14.94 -7.85
C LYS A 386 -19.12 15.02 -9.37
N SER A 387 -17.99 15.14 -10.06
CA SER A 387 -17.89 15.03 -11.52
C SER A 387 -17.78 13.55 -11.90
N THR A 388 -18.11 13.19 -13.14
CA THR A 388 -18.18 11.79 -13.59
C THR A 388 -17.15 11.50 -14.67
N VAL A 389 -16.48 10.36 -14.56
CA VAL A 389 -15.81 9.69 -15.69
C VAL A 389 -16.59 8.43 -16.03
N VAL A 390 -16.70 8.12 -17.32
CA VAL A 390 -17.47 6.99 -17.85
C VAL A 390 -16.73 6.38 -19.04
N TRP A 391 -16.88 5.07 -19.27
CA TRP A 391 -16.44 4.45 -20.51
C TRP A 391 -17.29 4.93 -21.70
N GLN A 392 -16.80 4.73 -22.92
CA GLN A 392 -17.38 5.33 -24.12
C GLN A 392 -18.82 4.87 -24.41
N GLU A 393 -19.20 3.66 -24.04
CA GLU A 393 -20.55 3.12 -24.20
C GLU A 393 -21.64 4.05 -23.64
N VAL A 394 -21.36 4.71 -22.51
CA VAL A 394 -22.28 5.68 -21.88
C VAL A 394 -22.54 6.89 -22.78
N PHE A 395 -21.53 7.33 -23.53
CA PHE A 395 -21.62 8.39 -24.53
C PHE A 395 -22.25 7.89 -25.83
N ASP A 396 -21.85 6.70 -26.30
CA ASP A 396 -22.35 6.07 -27.53
C ASP A 396 -23.87 5.75 -27.44
N ASN A 397 -24.34 5.32 -26.26
CA ASN A 397 -25.74 5.13 -25.90
C ASN A 397 -26.51 6.45 -25.63
N GLY A 398 -25.83 7.60 -25.66
CA GLY A 398 -26.45 8.93 -25.62
C GLY A 398 -27.00 9.35 -24.25
N VAL A 399 -26.35 9.00 -23.15
CA VAL A 399 -26.70 9.50 -21.80
C VAL A 399 -26.44 11.01 -21.70
N GLU A 400 -27.32 11.75 -21.00
CA GLU A 400 -27.14 13.20 -20.75
C GLU A 400 -26.11 13.43 -19.64
N LEU A 401 -24.83 13.42 -20.06
CA LEU A 401 -23.67 13.68 -19.22
C LEU A 401 -23.56 15.15 -18.79
N GLN A 402 -22.87 15.38 -17.67
CA GLN A 402 -22.52 16.74 -17.22
C GLN A 402 -21.51 17.39 -18.18
N GLN A 403 -21.50 18.72 -18.31
CA GLN A 403 -20.56 19.40 -19.22
C GLN A 403 -19.09 19.22 -18.78
N ASP A 404 -18.86 18.98 -17.49
CA ASP A 404 -17.59 18.59 -16.88
C ASP A 404 -17.43 17.07 -16.71
N ALA A 405 -18.23 16.24 -17.39
CA ALA A 405 -17.91 14.83 -17.53
C ALA A 405 -16.59 14.65 -18.32
N ILE A 406 -16.00 13.47 -18.17
CA ILE A 406 -14.90 12.98 -18.99
C ILE A 406 -15.34 11.63 -19.58
N VAL A 407 -15.21 11.47 -20.90
CA VAL A 407 -15.44 10.19 -21.58
C VAL A 407 -14.10 9.48 -21.76
N HIS A 408 -14.06 8.20 -21.41
CA HIS A 408 -12.88 7.34 -21.49
C HIS A 408 -12.96 6.46 -22.74
N VAL A 409 -12.18 6.82 -23.76
CA VAL A 409 -12.12 6.09 -25.04
C VAL A 409 -11.16 4.92 -24.92
N TRP A 410 -11.71 3.72 -25.03
CA TRP A 410 -11.02 2.47 -24.74
C TRP A 410 -11.19 1.39 -25.82
N LYS A 411 -12.20 1.49 -26.68
CA LYS A 411 -12.46 0.55 -27.78
C LYS A 411 -11.79 1.00 -29.08
N GLY A 412 -11.73 0.09 -30.05
CA GLY A 412 -11.21 0.32 -31.40
C GLY A 412 -10.08 -0.66 -31.76
N ASP A 413 -10.34 -1.55 -32.72
CA ASP A 413 -9.39 -2.54 -33.24
C ASP A 413 -8.28 -1.86 -34.08
N THR A 414 -8.59 -0.69 -34.66
CA THR A 414 -7.64 0.10 -35.46
C THR A 414 -7.45 1.52 -34.94
N GLU A 415 -6.32 2.15 -35.31
CA GLU A 415 -6.01 3.54 -34.92
C GLU A 415 -7.11 4.52 -35.35
N LYS A 416 -7.75 4.25 -36.50
CA LYS A 416 -8.79 5.08 -37.08
C LYS A 416 -10.07 5.08 -36.23
N GLU A 417 -10.41 3.97 -35.58
CA GLU A 417 -11.65 3.86 -34.79
C GLU A 417 -11.59 4.70 -33.52
N TYR A 418 -10.54 4.55 -32.69
CA TYR A 418 -10.41 5.39 -31.50
C TYR A 418 -10.13 6.86 -31.86
N GLU A 419 -9.52 7.16 -33.01
CA GLU A 419 -9.38 8.55 -33.49
C GLU A 419 -10.73 9.14 -33.93
N GLU A 420 -11.59 8.37 -34.59
CA GLU A 420 -12.96 8.80 -34.92
C GLU A 420 -13.82 8.98 -33.66
N GLU A 421 -13.62 8.17 -32.61
CA GLU A 421 -14.31 8.35 -31.33
C GLU A 421 -13.83 9.58 -30.56
N MET A 422 -12.51 9.78 -30.45
CA MET A 422 -11.94 11.00 -29.88
C MET A 422 -12.42 12.27 -30.62
N SER A 423 -12.66 12.17 -31.93
CA SER A 423 -13.28 13.24 -32.72
C SER A 423 -14.74 13.48 -32.31
N LYS A 424 -15.57 12.42 -32.27
CA LYS A 424 -17.00 12.50 -31.88
C LYS A 424 -17.19 13.06 -30.46
N VAL A 425 -16.46 12.54 -29.47
CA VAL A 425 -16.52 12.98 -28.06
C VAL A 425 -16.21 14.48 -27.94
N THR A 426 -15.14 14.93 -28.59
CA THR A 426 -14.71 16.33 -28.50
C THR A 426 -15.52 17.28 -29.40
N GLU A 427 -16.13 16.81 -30.49
CA GLU A 427 -17.12 17.58 -31.27
C GLU A 427 -18.38 17.88 -30.44
N LYS A 428 -18.79 16.95 -29.57
CA LYS A 428 -19.88 17.16 -28.60
C LYS A 428 -19.51 18.07 -27.43
N GLY A 429 -18.26 18.53 -27.33
CA GLY A 429 -17.79 19.43 -26.29
C GLY A 429 -17.46 18.75 -24.96
N PHE A 430 -17.44 17.41 -24.90
CA PHE A 430 -16.99 16.67 -23.72
C PHE A 430 -15.47 16.56 -23.67
N ARG A 431 -14.93 16.42 -22.46
CA ARG A 431 -13.51 16.13 -22.27
C ARG A 431 -13.23 14.66 -22.46
N ALA A 432 -12.04 14.34 -22.97
CA ALA A 432 -11.67 12.97 -23.31
C ALA A 432 -10.36 12.55 -22.63
N ILE A 433 -10.29 11.28 -22.26
CA ILE A 433 -9.06 10.54 -21.95
C ILE A 433 -8.99 9.30 -22.84
N LEU A 434 -7.79 8.99 -23.34
CA LEU A 434 -7.54 7.84 -24.21
C LEU A 434 -6.81 6.73 -23.45
N SER A 435 -7.28 5.50 -23.59
CA SER A 435 -6.57 4.29 -23.13
C SER A 435 -6.53 3.15 -24.14
N THR A 436 -7.36 3.15 -25.21
CA THR A 436 -7.42 2.07 -26.23
C THR A 436 -6.05 1.47 -26.61
N PRO A 437 -5.01 2.25 -26.97
CA PRO A 437 -3.76 1.67 -27.43
C PRO A 437 -2.78 1.31 -26.32
N TRP A 438 -3.18 1.41 -25.04
CA TRP A 438 -2.34 1.32 -23.84
C TRP A 438 -2.82 0.27 -22.82
N TYR A 439 -3.57 -0.72 -23.30
CA TYR A 439 -3.89 -1.94 -22.58
C TYR A 439 -2.63 -2.82 -22.43
N LEU A 440 -2.14 -2.95 -21.20
CA LEU A 440 -0.93 -3.71 -20.88
C LEU A 440 -1.21 -5.19 -20.59
N ASN A 441 -2.42 -5.56 -20.18
CA ASN A 441 -2.83 -6.96 -20.03
C ASN A 441 -2.68 -7.74 -21.35
N TYR A 442 -2.82 -7.08 -22.50
CA TYR A 442 -2.49 -7.62 -23.83
C TYR A 442 -0.97 -7.67 -24.09
N ILE A 443 -0.27 -8.52 -23.33
CA ILE A 443 1.17 -8.78 -23.49
C ILE A 443 1.50 -9.31 -24.89
N LYS A 444 2.66 -8.88 -25.43
CA LYS A 444 3.18 -9.32 -26.73
C LYS A 444 4.66 -9.65 -26.60
N PHE A 445 5.14 -10.63 -27.38
CA PHE A 445 6.55 -10.99 -27.36
C PHE A 445 7.43 -9.88 -27.97
N GLY A 446 8.46 -9.47 -27.22
CA GLY A 446 9.42 -8.44 -27.64
C GLY A 446 9.12 -7.05 -27.09
N ALA A 447 9.64 -6.01 -27.75
CA ALA A 447 9.60 -4.63 -27.28
C ALA A 447 8.30 -3.90 -27.65
N ASP A 448 7.17 -4.39 -27.15
CA ASP A 448 5.81 -3.83 -27.33
C ASP A 448 5.70 -2.34 -26.96
N TRP A 449 6.47 -1.90 -25.98
CA TRP A 449 6.56 -0.51 -25.51
C TRP A 449 6.81 0.51 -26.62
N LYS A 450 7.47 0.08 -27.71
CA LYS A 450 7.77 0.90 -28.89
C LYS A 450 6.51 1.34 -29.62
N ASP A 451 5.43 0.54 -29.56
CA ASP A 451 4.13 0.90 -30.13
C ASP A 451 3.39 1.85 -29.21
N TYR A 452 3.30 1.54 -27.91
CA TYR A 452 2.68 2.40 -26.89
C TYR A 452 3.24 3.84 -26.93
N TYR A 453 4.57 3.98 -27.07
CA TYR A 453 5.26 5.27 -27.15
C TYR A 453 4.94 6.11 -28.41
N ARG A 454 4.59 5.48 -29.54
CA ARG A 454 4.32 6.20 -30.81
C ARG A 454 2.95 6.88 -30.84
N LYS A 455 1.99 6.36 -30.07
CA LYS A 455 0.62 6.87 -29.94
C LYS A 455 0.62 8.31 -29.42
N ASP A 456 -0.39 9.10 -29.78
CA ASP A 456 -0.55 10.48 -29.31
C ASP A 456 -2.04 10.85 -29.25
N PRO A 457 -2.60 11.23 -28.08
CA PRO A 457 -4.03 11.53 -27.94
C PRO A 457 -4.55 12.67 -28.81
N LEU A 458 -3.69 13.44 -29.49
CA LEU A 458 -4.06 14.54 -30.41
C LEU A 458 -3.81 14.21 -31.88
N SER A 459 -3.66 12.93 -32.26
CA SER A 459 -3.50 12.53 -33.67
C SER A 459 -4.79 12.61 -34.50
N PHE A 460 -5.95 12.35 -33.88
CA PHE A 460 -7.28 12.41 -34.51
C PHE A 460 -7.59 13.71 -35.27
N ASN A 461 -8.55 13.69 -36.18
CA ASN A 461 -9.02 14.90 -36.88
C ASN A 461 -9.92 15.77 -35.98
N GLY A 462 -9.61 17.05 -35.84
CA GLY A 462 -10.38 17.99 -35.02
C GLY A 462 -9.70 19.35 -34.88
N THR A 463 -10.45 20.38 -34.48
CA THR A 463 -9.93 21.75 -34.29
C THR A 463 -9.00 21.88 -33.07
N SER A 464 -8.38 23.04 -32.91
CA SER A 464 -7.58 23.36 -31.71
C SER A 464 -8.42 23.28 -30.43
N GLU A 465 -9.68 23.73 -30.50
CA GLU A 465 -10.63 23.75 -29.40
C GLU A 465 -11.04 22.34 -28.99
N GLN A 466 -11.37 21.48 -29.97
CA GLN A 466 -11.60 20.04 -29.74
C GLN A 466 -10.38 19.37 -29.09
N LYS A 467 -9.17 19.68 -29.58
CA LYS A 467 -7.93 19.10 -29.05
C LYS A 467 -7.55 19.59 -27.66
N ASN A 468 -8.05 20.76 -27.23
CA ASN A 468 -7.91 21.24 -25.86
C ASN A 468 -8.86 20.55 -24.87
N LEU A 469 -9.88 19.81 -25.34
CA LEU A 469 -10.75 18.99 -24.48
C LEU A 469 -10.12 17.64 -24.08
N VAL A 470 -9.06 17.21 -24.76
CA VAL A 470 -8.32 16.00 -24.39
C VAL A 470 -7.42 16.29 -23.20
N VAL A 471 -7.87 15.90 -22.01
CA VAL A 471 -7.15 16.18 -20.75
C VAL A 471 -5.98 15.22 -20.50
N GLY A 472 -5.93 14.10 -21.23
CA GLY A 472 -4.79 13.18 -21.25
C GLY A 472 -5.18 11.75 -21.60
N GLY A 473 -4.81 10.80 -20.74
CA GLY A 473 -5.02 9.37 -20.98
C GLY A 473 -4.49 8.51 -19.85
N GLU A 474 -4.73 7.20 -19.96
CA GLU A 474 -4.40 6.22 -18.93
C GLU A 474 -3.73 4.97 -19.51
N ILE A 475 -2.91 4.33 -18.67
CA ILE A 475 -2.40 2.97 -18.90
C ILE A 475 -3.36 1.99 -18.21
N CYS A 476 -3.86 0.98 -18.92
CA CYS A 476 -4.77 -0.02 -18.33
C CYS A 476 -4.05 -1.34 -18.03
N MET A 477 -4.03 -1.75 -16.76
CA MET A 477 -3.57 -3.06 -16.33
C MET A 477 -4.72 -3.82 -15.65
N TRP A 478 -5.56 -4.41 -16.48
CA TRP A 478 -6.63 -5.32 -16.06
C TRP A 478 -6.08 -6.64 -15.50
N GLY A 479 -6.85 -7.26 -14.62
CA GLY A 479 -6.40 -8.26 -13.66
C GLY A 479 -6.70 -9.71 -14.03
N GLU A 480 -7.27 -10.00 -15.21
CA GLU A 480 -7.70 -11.37 -15.57
C GLU A 480 -6.54 -12.38 -15.50
N PHE A 481 -5.33 -11.91 -15.80
CA PHE A 481 -4.08 -12.67 -15.77
C PHE A 481 -2.99 -11.98 -14.93
N ALA A 482 -3.37 -11.05 -14.04
CA ALA A 482 -2.42 -10.27 -13.26
C ALA A 482 -2.79 -10.16 -11.77
N ASP A 483 -1.80 -10.44 -10.91
CA ASP A 483 -1.93 -10.47 -9.46
C ASP A 483 -0.67 -9.89 -8.78
N GLY A 484 -0.57 -10.02 -7.45
CA GLY A 484 0.59 -9.55 -6.69
C GLY A 484 1.95 -10.14 -7.12
N ASN A 485 1.99 -11.30 -7.78
CA ASN A 485 3.22 -11.96 -8.21
C ASN A 485 3.79 -11.37 -9.50
N ASN A 486 2.95 -10.91 -10.42
CA ASN A 486 3.38 -10.48 -11.76
C ASN A 486 3.04 -9.01 -12.11
N VAL A 487 2.13 -8.33 -11.40
CA VAL A 487 1.64 -7.00 -11.83
C VAL A 487 2.75 -5.96 -11.91
N ILE A 488 3.72 -5.96 -10.98
CA ILE A 488 4.85 -5.02 -10.98
C ILE A 488 5.74 -5.21 -12.21
N SER A 489 6.14 -6.45 -12.53
CA SER A 489 6.98 -6.76 -13.69
C SER A 489 6.25 -6.59 -15.01
N THR A 490 4.95 -6.85 -15.05
CA THR A 490 4.12 -6.73 -16.26
C THR A 490 3.80 -5.27 -16.57
N THR A 491 3.54 -4.45 -15.55
CA THR A 491 3.27 -3.00 -15.68
C THR A 491 4.54 -2.21 -15.97
N TRP A 492 5.63 -2.49 -15.24
CA TRP A 492 6.85 -1.68 -15.29
C TRP A 492 8.00 -2.39 -16.01
N PRO A 493 8.74 -1.71 -16.90
CA PRO A 493 8.64 -0.29 -17.26
C PRO A 493 7.71 -0.02 -18.45
N ARG A 494 6.79 -0.92 -18.84
CA ARG A 494 5.93 -0.73 -20.03
C ARG A 494 4.99 0.48 -19.95
N SER A 495 4.59 0.88 -18.75
CA SER A 495 3.88 2.16 -18.51
C SER A 495 4.74 3.41 -18.74
N SER A 496 6.06 3.30 -18.58
CA SER A 496 6.98 4.46 -18.59
C SER A 496 6.97 5.26 -19.90
N PRO A 497 6.87 4.65 -21.11
CA PRO A 497 6.74 5.39 -22.37
C PRO A 497 5.37 6.03 -22.60
N VAL A 498 4.31 5.52 -22.00
CA VAL A 498 3.02 6.24 -21.98
C VAL A 498 3.10 7.43 -21.05
N ALA A 499 3.72 7.27 -19.88
CA ALA A 499 4.00 8.39 -18.98
C ALA A 499 4.86 9.49 -19.65
N GLU A 500 5.87 9.11 -20.45
CA GLU A 500 6.64 10.07 -21.26
C GLU A 500 5.80 10.71 -22.37
N ARG A 501 4.93 9.95 -23.06
CA ARG A 501 3.99 10.51 -24.05
C ARG A 501 3.05 11.55 -23.44
N LEU A 502 2.59 11.32 -22.22
CA LEU A 502 1.63 12.17 -21.52
C LEU A 502 2.30 13.36 -20.78
N TRP A 503 3.57 13.24 -20.38
CA TRP A 503 4.33 14.35 -19.80
C TRP A 503 4.99 15.23 -20.86
N SER A 504 5.77 14.67 -21.78
CA SER A 504 6.73 15.41 -22.61
C SER A 504 6.11 16.07 -23.85
N SER A 505 6.87 16.99 -24.46
CA SER A 505 6.48 17.65 -25.71
C SER A 505 6.12 16.66 -26.83
N LYS A 506 5.16 16.99 -27.70
CA LYS A 506 4.76 16.18 -28.87
C LYS A 506 5.94 15.81 -29.80
N LYS A 507 7.03 16.59 -29.77
CA LYS A 507 8.27 16.32 -30.53
C LYS A 507 9.13 15.18 -29.96
N VAL A 508 8.87 14.72 -28.74
CA VAL A 508 9.59 13.63 -28.07
C VAL A 508 8.90 12.30 -28.43
N ASN A 509 9.23 11.75 -29.60
CA ASN A 509 8.61 10.53 -30.12
C ASN A 509 9.59 9.58 -30.86
N ASN A 510 10.88 9.88 -30.85
CA ASN A 510 11.90 9.01 -31.46
C ASN A 510 12.25 7.84 -30.53
N VAL A 511 11.98 6.61 -30.96
CA VAL A 511 12.19 5.37 -30.19
C VAL A 511 13.67 5.14 -29.86
N GLU A 512 14.56 5.33 -30.83
CA GLU A 512 16.00 5.09 -30.63
C GLU A 512 16.62 6.03 -29.59
N LYS A 513 16.13 7.28 -29.50
CA LYS A 513 16.48 8.25 -28.45
C LYS A 513 15.74 8.04 -27.12
N ALA A 514 14.80 7.10 -27.06
CA ALA A 514 14.13 6.68 -25.83
C ALA A 514 14.77 5.42 -25.24
N MET A 515 15.25 4.50 -26.09
CA MET A 515 15.78 3.18 -25.72
C MET A 515 16.76 3.19 -24.52
N PRO A 516 17.91 3.90 -24.55
CA PRO A 516 18.86 3.90 -23.43
C PRO A 516 18.33 4.62 -22.18
N ARG A 517 17.47 5.62 -22.34
CA ARG A 517 16.87 6.35 -21.20
C ARG A 517 15.82 5.49 -20.49
N LEU A 518 15.08 4.65 -21.23
CA LEU A 518 14.14 3.68 -20.67
C LEU A 518 14.87 2.56 -19.93
N GLU A 519 16.02 2.10 -20.45
CA GLU A 519 16.90 1.15 -19.75
C GLU A 519 17.45 1.74 -18.45
N ARG A 520 17.96 2.98 -18.47
CA ARG A 520 18.35 3.71 -17.26
C ARG A 520 17.19 3.84 -16.27
N GLN A 521 15.99 4.19 -16.74
CA GLN A 521 14.80 4.28 -15.90
C GLN A 521 14.41 2.93 -15.29
N ARG A 522 14.53 1.82 -16.04
CA ARG A 522 14.35 0.45 -15.52
C ARG A 522 15.38 0.12 -14.44
N CYS A 523 16.67 0.37 -14.68
CA CYS A 523 17.71 0.14 -13.67
C CYS A 523 17.55 1.03 -12.43
N LEU A 524 17.12 2.28 -12.59
CA LEU A 524 16.83 3.19 -11.48
C LEU A 524 15.62 2.71 -10.66
N MET A 525 14.57 2.23 -11.33
CA MET A 525 13.41 1.62 -10.66
C MET A 525 13.81 0.37 -9.88
N LEU A 526 14.65 -0.52 -10.42
CA LEU A 526 15.20 -1.67 -9.67
C LEU A 526 16.02 -1.24 -8.46
N LYS A 527 16.90 -0.23 -8.60
CA LYS A 527 17.65 0.33 -7.47
C LYS A 527 16.74 0.88 -6.36
N ARG A 528 15.49 1.22 -6.69
CA ARG A 528 14.45 1.71 -5.77
C ARG A 528 13.42 0.62 -5.39
N GLY A 529 13.75 -0.67 -5.57
CA GLY A 529 12.90 -1.81 -5.19
C GLY A 529 11.82 -2.20 -6.21
N ILE A 530 11.58 -1.40 -7.26
CA ILE A 530 10.55 -1.66 -8.26
C ILE A 530 11.08 -2.66 -9.30
N ARG A 531 10.69 -3.93 -9.16
CA ARG A 531 11.14 -5.07 -9.98
C ARG A 531 10.50 -5.11 -11.39
N GLY A 532 10.79 -4.10 -12.20
CA GLY A 532 10.35 -4.02 -13.59
C GLY A 532 11.10 -4.97 -14.54
N GLN A 533 10.40 -5.50 -15.55
CA GLN A 533 10.98 -6.42 -16.54
C GLN A 533 12.02 -5.74 -17.47
N PRO A 534 12.93 -6.49 -18.11
CA PRO A 534 13.76 -5.98 -19.21
C PRO A 534 12.91 -5.53 -20.43
N VAL A 535 13.43 -4.63 -21.27
CA VAL A 535 12.64 -3.96 -22.33
C VAL A 535 13.15 -4.09 -23.77
N ASN A 536 14.45 -4.23 -23.99
CA ASN A 536 15.05 -4.12 -25.33
C ASN A 536 15.85 -5.36 -25.77
N GLY A 537 15.70 -6.46 -25.04
CA GLY A 537 16.47 -7.69 -25.24
C GLY A 537 17.53 -7.88 -24.15
N PRO A 538 18.67 -8.52 -24.44
CA PRO A 538 19.71 -8.78 -23.45
C PRO A 538 20.42 -7.49 -23.03
N GLY A 539 20.74 -7.42 -21.73
CA GLY A 539 21.39 -6.30 -21.06
C GLY A 539 21.45 -6.60 -19.56
N PHE A 540 22.00 -5.68 -18.77
CA PHE A 540 22.08 -5.83 -17.31
C PHE A 540 21.93 -4.49 -16.59
N CYS A 541 21.53 -4.55 -15.33
CA CYS A 541 21.59 -3.48 -14.35
C CYS A 541 22.47 -3.94 -13.18
N ARG A 542 23.27 -3.04 -12.59
CA ARG A 542 24.08 -3.31 -11.39
C ARG A 542 23.26 -3.87 -10.20
N CYS A 543 21.93 -3.68 -10.20
CA CYS A 543 21.00 -4.16 -9.19
C CYS A 543 20.14 -5.37 -9.59
N ASP A 544 20.46 -6.12 -10.65
CA ASP A 544 19.68 -7.32 -11.02
C ASP A 544 19.74 -8.43 -9.95
N TYR A 545 20.78 -8.46 -9.11
CA TYR A 545 20.94 -9.43 -8.01
C TYR A 545 20.31 -8.97 -6.67
N ALA A 546 19.58 -7.85 -6.64
CA ALA A 546 18.99 -7.35 -5.40
C ALA A 546 17.84 -8.26 -4.90
N GLU A 547 18.10 -9.03 -3.84
CA GLU A 547 17.03 -9.71 -3.09
C GLU A 547 16.07 -8.68 -2.48
N SER A 548 14.81 -9.08 -2.29
CA SER A 548 13.77 -8.26 -1.66
C SER A 548 13.80 -8.54 -0.17
N ASP A 549 14.20 -7.55 0.62
CA ASP A 549 14.54 -7.73 2.04
C ASP A 549 13.31 -7.85 2.98
N ASP A 550 12.11 -8.11 2.41
CA ASP A 550 10.88 -8.58 3.08
C ASP A 550 11.07 -9.88 3.92
N ARG A 551 12.30 -10.41 4.02
CA ARG A 551 12.67 -11.53 4.89
C ARG A 551 13.85 -11.25 5.82
N ARG A 552 14.36 -10.02 5.92
CA ARG A 552 15.41 -9.67 6.89
C ARG A 552 15.12 -8.48 7.80
N GLU A 553 14.10 -7.65 7.57
CA GLU A 553 13.66 -6.71 8.63
C GLU A 553 13.18 -7.47 9.89
N GLU A 554 12.65 -8.69 9.75
CA GLU A 554 12.34 -9.60 10.87
C GLU A 554 13.54 -10.39 11.43
N GLN A 555 14.70 -10.42 10.75
CA GLN A 555 15.86 -11.25 11.16
C GLN A 555 17.10 -10.45 11.56
N ASN A 556 17.23 -9.20 11.14
CA ASN A 556 18.40 -8.36 11.44
C ASN A 556 18.37 -7.74 12.85
N GLU A 557 17.22 -7.73 13.55
CA GLU A 557 17.16 -7.22 14.94
C GLU A 557 17.87 -8.15 15.95
N GLU A 558 18.02 -9.45 15.67
CA GLU A 558 18.71 -10.40 16.56
C GLU A 558 20.23 -10.53 16.28
N GLY A 559 20.74 -9.96 15.18
CA GLY A 559 22.03 -10.35 14.60
C GLY A 559 23.26 -9.47 14.89
N ALA A 560 23.11 -8.27 15.46
CA ALA A 560 24.15 -7.22 15.41
C ALA A 560 24.61 -6.66 16.78
N THR A 561 25.37 -7.44 17.55
CA THR A 561 25.99 -7.01 18.82
C THR A 561 27.19 -6.06 18.58
N GLY A 562 26.90 -4.76 18.37
CA GLY A 562 27.87 -3.79 17.83
C GLY A 562 27.92 -2.39 18.48
N GLY A 563 27.68 -2.27 19.80
CA GLY A 563 28.11 -1.08 20.57
C GLY A 563 27.42 0.26 20.26
N TRP A 564 26.09 0.34 20.41
CA TRP A 564 25.33 1.60 20.33
C TRP A 564 24.82 2.03 21.71
N SER A 565 24.85 3.34 22.00
CA SER A 565 24.45 3.86 23.32
C SER A 565 22.92 3.89 23.45
N TRP A 566 22.38 3.06 24.34
CA TRP A 566 20.94 2.98 24.65
C TRP A 566 20.29 4.34 24.95
N SER A 567 21.05 5.30 25.51
CA SER A 567 20.58 6.65 25.79
C SER A 567 20.13 7.43 24.54
N SER A 568 20.82 7.29 23.40
CA SER A 568 20.44 8.01 22.17
C SER A 568 19.28 7.34 21.43
N LEU A 569 19.18 6.01 21.50
CA LEU A 569 18.00 5.28 21.02
C LEU A 569 16.76 5.61 21.86
N LEU A 570 16.86 5.63 23.19
CA LEU A 570 15.77 6.07 24.06
C LEU A 570 15.43 7.55 23.88
N GLN A 571 16.40 8.44 23.68
CA GLN A 571 16.11 9.84 23.37
C GLN A 571 15.46 10.02 22.00
N ASN A 572 15.89 9.31 20.96
CA ASN A 572 15.30 9.40 19.62
C ASN A 572 13.92 8.72 19.56
N ALA A 573 13.73 7.59 20.24
CA ALA A 573 12.42 6.95 20.38
C ALA A 573 11.47 7.86 21.18
N LYS A 574 11.92 8.43 22.31
CA LYS A 574 11.11 9.38 23.09
C LYS A 574 10.81 10.67 22.30
N GLN A 575 11.77 11.20 21.52
CA GLN A 575 11.52 12.34 20.62
C GLN A 575 10.53 11.99 19.51
N LYS A 576 10.62 10.81 18.89
CA LYS A 576 9.73 10.38 17.81
C LYS A 576 8.32 10.04 18.31
N VAL A 577 8.22 9.40 19.48
CA VAL A 577 6.93 9.19 20.17
C VAL A 577 6.33 10.53 20.60
N ILE A 578 7.11 11.46 21.15
CA ILE A 578 6.63 12.81 21.49
C ILE A 578 6.25 13.59 20.22
N SER A 579 6.98 13.49 19.11
CA SER A 579 6.63 14.21 17.89
C SER A 579 5.35 13.65 17.28
N GLN A 580 5.25 12.32 17.11
CA GLN A 580 4.06 11.67 16.57
C GLN A 580 2.86 11.82 17.51
N SER A 581 3.04 11.69 18.83
CA SER A 581 1.95 11.96 19.78
C SER A 581 1.57 13.44 19.78
N SER A 582 2.50 14.38 19.63
CA SER A 582 2.17 15.81 19.50
C SER A 582 1.44 16.15 18.21
N GLU A 583 1.81 15.55 17.06
CA GLU A 583 1.11 15.72 15.79
C GLU A 583 -0.29 15.10 15.85
N THR A 584 -0.42 13.89 16.41
CA THR A 584 -1.73 13.25 16.63
C THR A 584 -2.56 14.03 17.66
N LEU A 585 -1.96 14.60 18.70
CA LEU A 585 -2.65 15.40 19.71
C LEU A 585 -3.05 16.77 19.17
N GLU A 586 -2.26 17.44 18.33
CA GLU A 586 -2.65 18.68 17.65
C GLU A 586 -3.71 18.43 16.56
N PHE A 587 -3.64 17.28 15.86
CA PHE A 587 -4.71 16.84 14.96
C PHE A 587 -6.01 16.58 15.74
N MET A 588 -5.96 15.77 16.81
CA MET A 588 -7.11 15.52 17.69
C MET A 588 -7.61 16.81 18.35
N LYS A 589 -6.77 17.73 18.79
CA LYS A 589 -7.18 19.05 19.32
C LYS A 589 -7.89 19.89 18.27
N ARG A 590 -7.39 19.93 17.03
CA ARG A 590 -8.03 20.68 15.94
C ARG A 590 -9.39 20.09 15.60
N ASP A 591 -9.46 18.77 15.45
CA ASP A 591 -10.70 18.07 15.12
C ASP A 591 -11.68 18.10 16.32
N LEU A 592 -11.22 18.05 17.59
CA LEU A 592 -12.03 18.38 18.77
C LEU A 592 -12.44 19.84 18.82
N THR A 593 -11.67 20.78 18.26
CA THR A 593 -12.03 22.21 18.22
C THR A 593 -13.11 22.46 17.17
N GLU A 594 -12.97 21.88 15.98
CA GLU A 594 -14.00 21.94 14.92
C GLU A 594 -15.28 21.19 15.34
N PHE A 595 -15.13 20.04 16.03
CA PHE A 595 -16.24 19.34 16.68
C PHE A 595 -16.84 20.17 17.83
N LYS A 596 -16.04 20.83 18.67
CA LYS A 596 -16.51 21.70 19.76
C LYS A 596 -17.22 22.94 19.24
N GLU A 597 -16.76 23.56 18.16
CA GLU A 597 -17.46 24.69 17.52
C GLU A 597 -18.77 24.22 16.89
N THR A 598 -18.78 23.07 16.22
CA THR A 598 -20.00 22.47 15.63
C THR A 598 -21.00 22.09 16.73
N VAL A 599 -20.57 21.37 17.76
CA VAL A 599 -21.38 20.98 18.91
C VAL A 599 -21.81 22.19 19.72
N GLN A 600 -21.01 23.25 19.89
CA GLN A 600 -21.47 24.48 20.53
C GLN A 600 -22.55 25.16 19.71
N LYS A 601 -22.41 25.22 18.38
CA LYS A 601 -23.38 25.84 17.47
C LYS A 601 -24.71 25.07 17.45
N ASP A 602 -24.66 23.74 17.37
CA ASP A 602 -25.84 22.88 17.38
C ASP A 602 -26.43 22.74 18.78
N THR A 603 -25.62 22.71 19.84
CA THR A 603 -26.13 22.72 21.23
C THR A 603 -26.73 24.08 21.58
N VAL A 604 -26.21 25.21 21.11
CA VAL A 604 -26.87 26.52 21.26
C VAL A 604 -28.21 26.54 20.49
N SER A 605 -28.29 25.91 19.31
CA SER A 605 -29.54 25.74 18.57
C SER A 605 -30.57 24.87 19.32
N VAL A 606 -30.13 23.71 19.84
CA VAL A 606 -30.96 22.78 20.62
C VAL A 606 -31.36 23.38 21.96
N VAL A 607 -30.44 23.97 22.72
CA VAL A 607 -30.73 24.64 23.99
C VAL A 607 -31.63 25.87 23.79
N SER A 608 -31.45 26.65 22.71
CA SER A 608 -32.36 27.75 22.38
C SER A 608 -33.78 27.25 22.10
N SER A 609 -33.94 26.25 21.23
CA SER A 609 -35.26 25.70 20.88
C SER A 609 -35.91 24.92 22.03
N THR A 610 -35.13 24.23 22.87
CA THR A 610 -35.58 23.60 24.11
C THR A 610 -35.94 24.64 25.17
N ALA A 611 -35.18 25.72 25.33
CA ALA A 611 -35.50 26.82 26.24
C ALA A 611 -36.78 27.55 25.79
N ASP A 612 -36.99 27.77 24.49
CA ASP A 612 -38.25 28.31 23.98
C ASP A 612 -39.45 27.36 24.19
N TYR A 613 -39.22 26.04 24.13
CA TYR A 613 -40.24 25.04 24.46
C TYR A 613 -40.59 25.06 25.95
N PHE A 614 -39.57 25.04 26.83
CA PHE A 614 -39.77 25.17 28.28
C PHE A 614 -40.36 26.54 28.67
N ARG A 615 -39.98 27.63 28.01
CA ARG A 615 -40.55 28.97 28.26
C ARG A 615 -42.02 29.04 27.85
N LYS A 616 -42.42 28.37 26.78
CA LYS A 616 -43.85 28.20 26.42
C LYS A 616 -44.59 27.32 27.41
N ALA A 617 -43.98 26.26 27.93
CA ALA A 617 -44.57 25.41 28.96
C ALA A 617 -44.74 26.14 30.30
N MET A 618 -43.71 26.87 30.76
CA MET A 618 -43.73 27.67 31.99
C MET A 618 -44.75 28.81 31.90
N ASN A 619 -44.77 29.57 30.80
CA ASN A 619 -45.78 30.62 30.57
C ASN A 619 -47.22 30.07 30.45
N ALA A 620 -47.40 28.76 30.27
CA ALA A 620 -48.71 28.09 30.30
C ALA A 620 -49.06 27.49 31.68
N LEU A 621 -48.15 27.57 32.65
CA LEU A 621 -48.29 27.06 34.02
C LEU A 621 -48.24 28.15 35.09
N SER A 622 -47.67 29.32 34.80
CA SER A 622 -47.61 30.46 35.73
C SER A 622 -48.79 31.42 35.57
N ILE A 623 -49.80 31.26 36.42
CA ILE A 623 -50.82 32.27 36.73
C ILE A 623 -50.75 32.55 38.24
N GLU A 624 -50.97 33.81 38.62
CA GLU A 624 -51.14 34.37 39.98
C GLU A 624 -49.89 34.60 40.87
N GLU A 625 -50.03 35.66 41.69
CA GLU A 625 -49.25 36.12 42.87
C GLU A 625 -47.81 36.70 42.72
N ASP A 626 -47.78 37.98 42.33
CA ASP A 626 -47.36 39.17 43.13
C ASP A 626 -45.93 39.42 43.70
N GLU A 627 -45.55 40.70 43.54
CA GLU A 627 -44.66 41.59 44.31
C GLU A 627 -43.44 41.06 45.12
N SER A 628 -42.21 41.48 44.76
CA SER A 628 -41.53 42.66 45.37
C SER A 628 -39.99 42.74 45.22
N SER A 629 -39.50 43.95 44.89
CA SER A 629 -38.21 44.59 45.22
C SER A 629 -36.85 43.84 45.33
N HIS A 630 -35.86 44.36 44.56
CA HIS A 630 -34.43 44.60 44.94
C HIS A 630 -33.49 43.37 45.09
N SER A 631 -32.15 43.48 44.91
CA SER A 631 -31.30 44.41 44.14
C SER A 631 -29.84 43.92 44.08
N SER A 632 -29.16 44.12 42.94
CA SER A 632 -27.70 44.39 42.77
C SER A 632 -26.60 43.53 43.44
N GLU A 633 -25.63 43.11 42.60
CA GLU A 633 -24.16 43.09 42.88
C GLU A 633 -23.57 42.07 43.90
N GLU A 634 -22.30 41.62 43.83
CA GLU A 634 -21.36 41.35 42.70
C GLU A 634 -20.16 40.50 43.22
N HIS A 635 -19.27 40.01 42.32
CA HIS A 635 -17.86 39.61 42.55
C HIS A 635 -17.49 38.47 43.56
N THR A 636 -16.97 37.31 43.13
CA THR A 636 -15.52 36.91 42.93
C THR A 636 -14.64 36.94 44.21
N THR A 637 -13.67 36.04 44.50
CA THR A 637 -12.90 35.08 43.65
C THR A 637 -12.13 34.01 44.50
N THR A 638 -11.34 33.16 43.81
CA THR A 638 -10.07 32.48 44.23
C THR A 638 -10.07 31.15 44.99
N GLU A 639 -8.97 30.41 44.83
CA GLU A 639 -8.78 28.96 45.05
C GLU A 639 -7.81 28.66 46.21
N THR A 640 -7.76 27.41 46.72
CA THR A 640 -6.61 26.47 46.53
C THR A 640 -6.68 25.16 47.36
N VAL A 641 -6.42 24.04 46.66
CA VAL A 641 -5.64 22.83 47.05
C VAL A 641 -5.78 22.18 48.44
N SER A 642 -6.25 20.92 48.47
CA SER A 642 -5.46 19.75 48.95
C SER A 642 -6.21 18.43 48.73
N GLU A 643 -5.51 17.34 48.39
CA GLU A 643 -6.08 16.01 48.10
C GLU A 643 -6.00 15.02 49.29
N CYS A 644 -6.99 14.13 49.32
CA CYS A 644 -6.95 12.73 49.80
C CYS A 644 -6.15 12.33 51.05
N GLU A 645 -6.87 12.00 52.13
CA GLU A 645 -6.56 10.78 52.92
C GLU A 645 -7.79 10.23 53.70
N SER A 646 -7.64 9.01 54.24
CA SER A 646 -8.57 8.25 55.11
C SER A 646 -9.73 7.45 54.47
N LYS A 647 -10.22 6.45 55.22
CA LYS A 647 -11.02 5.30 54.73
C LYS A 647 -12.11 4.87 55.75
N VAL A 648 -13.19 4.27 55.21
CA VAL A 648 -14.03 3.23 55.86
C VAL A 648 -14.98 3.66 57.00
N SER A 649 -16.07 2.90 57.15
CA SER A 649 -17.21 3.00 58.10
C SER A 649 -18.21 4.14 57.82
N ASP A 650 -19.52 3.99 58.08
CA ASP A 650 -20.26 2.87 58.71
C ASP A 650 -21.62 2.58 58.03
N SER A 651 -22.53 1.85 58.68
CA SER A 651 -23.53 0.97 58.08
C SER A 651 -25.01 1.30 58.39
N ASN A 652 -25.90 0.76 57.53
CA ASN A 652 -27.34 0.48 57.75
C ASN A 652 -28.33 1.61 58.13
N SER A 653 -29.37 1.83 57.29
CA SER A 653 -30.77 1.49 57.65
C SER A 653 -31.82 1.65 56.52
N GLU A 654 -32.72 0.69 56.48
CA GLU A 654 -34.04 0.57 55.81
C GLU A 654 -34.76 1.79 55.16
N ALA A 655 -34.95 1.67 53.83
CA ALA A 655 -36.24 1.59 53.12
C ALA A 655 -37.37 2.67 53.21
N LEU A 656 -37.91 2.94 52.00
CA LEU A 656 -39.34 3.05 51.61
C LEU A 656 -39.94 4.44 51.25
N LYS A 657 -40.55 4.48 50.04
CA LYS A 657 -41.51 5.45 49.44
C LYS A 657 -40.95 6.71 48.77
N SER A 658 -41.38 6.89 47.52
CA SER A 658 -41.37 8.16 46.76
C SER A 658 -42.53 9.08 47.24
N PRO A 659 -42.55 10.39 46.89
CA PRO A 659 -42.40 10.92 45.53
C PRO A 659 -40.96 11.22 45.09
N ILE A 660 -40.76 11.47 43.79
CA ILE A 660 -39.56 12.15 43.30
C ILE A 660 -39.59 13.57 43.88
N SER A 661 -38.64 13.88 44.77
CA SER A 661 -38.56 15.19 45.40
C SER A 661 -37.97 16.23 44.45
N LEU A 662 -38.25 17.51 44.70
CA LEU A 662 -37.54 18.63 44.05
C LEU A 662 -36.02 18.49 44.20
N GLN A 663 -35.57 17.95 45.33
CA GLN A 663 -34.18 17.62 45.63
C GLN A 663 -33.55 16.69 44.57
N MET A 664 -34.25 15.66 44.09
CA MET A 664 -33.77 14.77 43.04
C MET A 664 -33.69 15.45 41.65
N ILE A 665 -34.50 16.49 41.42
CA ILE A 665 -34.42 17.33 40.21
C ILE A 665 -33.26 18.31 40.35
N GLU A 666 -33.04 18.91 41.52
CA GLU A 666 -31.88 19.76 41.81
C GLU A 666 -30.57 18.98 41.79
N GLU A 667 -30.53 17.73 42.24
CA GLU A 667 -29.36 16.85 42.16
C GLU A 667 -29.11 16.39 40.72
N THR A 668 -30.15 16.02 39.96
CA THR A 668 -29.99 15.75 38.52
C THR A 668 -29.49 16.99 37.77
N ALA A 669 -29.99 18.19 38.11
CA ALA A 669 -29.54 19.44 37.52
C ALA A 669 -28.11 19.83 37.95
N LYS A 670 -27.74 19.64 39.23
CA LYS A 670 -26.37 19.85 39.72
C LYS A 670 -25.38 18.87 39.11
N ASN A 671 -25.73 17.59 39.01
CA ASN A 671 -24.88 16.57 38.39
C ASN A 671 -24.72 16.85 36.90
N PHE A 672 -25.81 17.17 36.18
CA PHE A 672 -25.74 17.61 34.78
C PHE A 672 -24.86 18.86 34.62
N MET A 673 -25.03 19.88 35.48
CA MET A 673 -24.19 21.08 35.45
C MET A 673 -22.75 20.84 35.88
N SER A 674 -22.47 19.85 36.76
CA SER A 674 -21.10 19.45 37.14
C SER A 674 -20.40 18.74 36.00
N SER A 675 -21.03 17.73 35.39
CA SER A 675 -20.48 17.06 34.21
C SER A 675 -20.32 18.01 33.03
N VAL A 676 -21.26 18.95 32.83
CA VAL A 676 -21.10 20.03 31.83
C VAL A 676 -19.96 20.98 32.21
N TYR A 677 -19.75 21.29 33.49
CA TYR A 677 -18.62 22.12 33.95
C TYR A 677 -17.27 21.39 33.80
N GLU A 678 -17.20 20.10 34.08
CA GLU A 678 -16.02 19.25 33.86
C GLU A 678 -15.68 19.18 32.36
N ILE A 679 -16.67 18.92 31.50
CA ILE A 679 -16.53 18.92 30.03
C ILE A 679 -16.14 20.31 29.47
N LEU A 680 -16.63 21.40 30.07
CA LEU A 680 -16.31 22.76 29.63
C LEU A 680 -14.98 23.30 30.15
N THR A 681 -14.52 22.89 31.34
CA THR A 681 -13.28 23.37 31.97
C THR A 681 -12.07 22.47 31.74
N GLY A 682 -12.27 21.20 31.37
CA GLY A 682 -11.21 20.33 30.86
C GLY A 682 -10.14 19.89 31.87
N LYS A 683 -10.43 19.92 33.19
CA LYS A 683 -9.54 19.37 34.21
C LYS A 683 -9.61 17.84 34.25
N SER A 684 -8.92 17.17 33.33
CA SER A 684 -8.43 15.81 33.55
C SER A 684 -7.05 15.87 34.21
N TYR A 685 -6.82 15.09 35.26
CA TYR A 685 -5.45 14.74 35.68
C TYR A 685 -4.82 13.82 34.61
N SER A 686 -3.49 13.83 34.52
CA SER A 686 -2.70 12.99 33.62
C SER A 686 -2.14 11.78 34.38
N ASN A 687 -2.81 10.63 34.29
CA ASN A 687 -2.34 9.37 34.87
C ASN A 687 -1.24 8.74 34.00
N GLU A 688 -0.07 9.39 33.88
CA GLU A 688 1.10 8.80 33.22
C GLU A 688 1.97 7.92 34.16
N ASP A 689 1.71 7.94 35.48
CA ASP A 689 2.52 7.29 36.52
C ASP A 689 1.73 6.29 37.42
N GLU A 690 0.59 5.73 36.98
CA GLU A 690 -0.11 4.69 37.76
C GLU A 690 0.60 3.32 37.65
N GLU A 691 1.18 2.86 38.76
CA GLU A 691 1.75 1.52 38.89
C GLU A 691 0.84 0.54 39.65
N VAL A 692 0.68 -0.67 39.11
CA VAL A 692 -0.02 -1.80 39.74
C VAL A 692 0.98 -2.69 40.49
N CYS A 693 0.66 -3.03 41.73
CA CYS A 693 1.41 -3.99 42.53
C CYS A 693 0.78 -5.39 42.43
N ILE A 694 1.54 -6.36 41.92
CA ILE A 694 1.13 -7.75 41.72
C ILE A 694 1.89 -8.62 42.72
N VAL A 695 1.23 -9.59 43.34
CA VAL A 695 1.82 -10.50 44.32
C VAL A 695 1.93 -11.91 43.74
N VAL A 696 3.11 -12.51 43.85
CA VAL A 696 3.42 -13.88 43.39
C VAL A 696 4.09 -14.63 44.53
N GLY A 697 3.31 -15.47 45.23
CA GLY A 697 3.72 -16.09 46.48
C GLY A 697 4.11 -15.03 47.51
N ASN A 698 5.34 -15.11 48.04
CA ASN A 698 5.86 -14.16 49.03
C ASN A 698 6.59 -12.94 48.42
N LYS A 699 6.57 -12.77 47.09
CA LYS A 699 7.23 -11.66 46.38
C LYS A 699 6.18 -10.70 45.78
N MET A 700 6.52 -9.42 45.72
CA MET A 700 5.68 -8.37 45.12
C MET A 700 6.44 -7.70 43.97
N ILE A 701 5.75 -7.47 42.84
CA ILE A 701 6.28 -6.73 41.70
C ILE A 701 5.38 -5.56 41.34
N THR A 702 5.99 -4.40 41.20
CA THR A 702 5.35 -3.16 40.72
C THR A 702 5.57 -3.05 39.20
N LEU A 703 4.51 -2.79 38.42
CA LEU A 703 4.54 -2.60 36.96
C LEU A 703 3.60 -1.45 36.54
N PRO A 704 3.87 -0.72 35.44
CA PRO A 704 2.93 0.26 34.89
C PRO A 704 1.56 -0.36 34.56
N ALA A 705 0.47 0.33 34.90
CA ALA A 705 -0.89 -0.19 34.79
C ALA A 705 -1.26 -0.63 33.37
N GLU A 706 -0.99 0.20 32.36
CA GLU A 706 -1.29 -0.10 30.94
C GLU A 706 -0.66 -1.42 30.48
N ARG A 707 0.58 -1.71 30.91
CA ARG A 707 1.28 -2.95 30.55
C ARG A 707 0.57 -4.16 31.14
N TRP A 708 0.20 -4.10 32.41
CA TRP A 708 -0.51 -5.20 33.06
C TRP A 708 -1.89 -5.41 32.42
N GLN A 709 -2.65 -4.34 32.22
CA GLN A 709 -3.95 -4.38 31.54
C GLN A 709 -3.85 -4.97 30.13
N THR A 710 -2.85 -4.57 29.33
CA THR A 710 -2.63 -5.11 27.97
C THR A 710 -2.36 -6.61 27.99
N LEU A 711 -1.50 -7.08 28.90
CA LEU A 711 -1.16 -8.50 29.01
C LEU A 711 -2.33 -9.35 29.54
N VAL A 712 -3.10 -8.83 30.51
CA VAL A 712 -4.32 -9.47 31.01
C VAL A 712 -5.40 -9.52 29.93
N ALA A 713 -5.60 -8.45 29.16
CA ALA A 713 -6.55 -8.42 28.05
C ALA A 713 -6.21 -9.45 26.95
N ALA A 714 -4.93 -9.72 26.69
CA ALA A 714 -4.51 -10.78 25.78
C ALA A 714 -4.94 -12.18 26.28
N VAL A 715 -4.74 -12.47 27.58
CA VAL A 715 -5.20 -13.72 28.22
C VAL A 715 -6.74 -13.82 28.22
N GLN A 716 -7.44 -12.71 28.41
CA GLN A 716 -8.90 -12.69 28.46
C GLN A 716 -9.59 -12.97 27.12
N ASN A 717 -8.93 -12.63 26.00
CA ASN A 717 -9.45 -12.82 24.64
C ASN A 717 -8.93 -14.11 23.96
N ASP A 718 -8.05 -14.88 24.62
CA ASP A 718 -7.51 -16.13 24.11
C ASP A 718 -8.46 -17.33 24.37
N PRO A 719 -8.98 -18.00 23.32
CA PRO A 719 -9.81 -19.20 23.50
C PRO A 719 -9.04 -20.40 24.07
N GLU A 720 -7.72 -20.49 23.89
CA GLU A 720 -6.92 -21.63 24.37
C GLU A 720 -6.80 -21.63 25.89
N THR A 721 -6.63 -20.46 26.51
CA THR A 721 -6.64 -20.23 27.97
C THR A 721 -7.82 -20.89 28.69
N TYR A 722 -9.00 -20.96 28.07
CA TYR A 722 -10.17 -21.62 28.66
C TYR A 722 -10.35 -23.08 28.19
N SER A 723 -10.05 -23.37 26.93
CA SER A 723 -10.38 -24.67 26.31
C SER A 723 -9.32 -25.76 26.50
N GLN A 724 -8.03 -25.41 26.56
CA GLN A 724 -6.94 -26.36 26.79
C GLN A 724 -6.76 -26.69 28.29
N GLN A 725 -6.18 -27.86 28.58
CA GLN A 725 -5.66 -28.16 29.91
C GLN A 725 -4.41 -27.31 30.19
N HIS A 726 -4.10 -27.05 31.46
CA HIS A 726 -3.01 -26.17 31.88
C HIS A 726 -1.66 -26.56 31.24
N GLN A 727 -0.98 -25.57 30.64
CA GLN A 727 0.37 -25.74 30.09
C GLN A 727 1.41 -25.50 31.21
N GLY A 728 2.11 -26.52 31.69
CA GLY A 728 3.11 -26.43 32.77
C GLY A 728 3.42 -27.79 33.40
N SER A 729 4.20 -27.85 34.49
CA SER A 729 4.27 -29.09 35.28
C SER A 729 2.95 -29.30 36.04
N PRO A 730 2.39 -30.53 36.08
CA PRO A 730 1.26 -30.86 36.95
C PRO A 730 1.54 -30.54 38.43
N GLU A 731 2.80 -30.65 38.85
CA GLU A 731 3.26 -30.37 40.21
C GLU A 731 3.14 -28.88 40.57
N GLU A 732 3.37 -27.98 39.59
CA GLU A 732 3.19 -26.53 39.75
C GLU A 732 1.70 -26.15 39.82
N TYR A 733 0.87 -26.80 39.00
CA TYR A 733 -0.57 -26.58 39.01
C TYR A 733 -1.23 -27.05 40.32
N GLU A 734 -0.92 -28.25 40.80
CA GLU A 734 -1.42 -28.75 42.09
C GLU A 734 -0.90 -27.91 43.27
N ALA A 735 0.37 -27.47 43.23
CA ALA A 735 0.91 -26.56 44.24
C ALA A 735 0.15 -25.22 44.27
N TRP A 736 -0.10 -24.60 43.11
CA TRP A 736 -0.91 -23.38 43.02
C TRP A 736 -2.34 -23.62 43.50
N LEU A 737 -2.99 -24.69 43.03
CA LEU A 737 -4.37 -25.04 43.35
C LEU A 737 -4.57 -25.27 44.86
N SER A 738 -3.56 -25.78 45.57
CA SER A 738 -3.58 -25.92 47.04
C SER A 738 -3.58 -24.58 47.79
N THR A 739 -3.22 -23.48 47.12
CA THR A 739 -3.21 -22.11 47.67
C THR A 739 -4.34 -21.23 47.16
N PHE A 740 -4.92 -21.55 46.00
CA PHE A 740 -6.02 -20.79 45.40
C PHE A 740 -7.33 -20.99 46.18
N LYS A 741 -8.09 -19.91 46.36
CA LYS A 741 -9.38 -19.92 47.08
C LYS A 741 -10.46 -19.27 46.24
N PHE A 742 -11.37 -20.10 45.74
CA PHE A 742 -12.45 -19.66 44.87
C PHE A 742 -13.29 -18.52 45.46
N ASN A 743 -13.64 -18.64 46.74
CA ASN A 743 -14.45 -17.67 47.50
C ASN A 743 -13.84 -16.26 47.53
N ASP A 744 -12.51 -16.14 47.46
CA ASP A 744 -11.81 -14.85 47.53
C ASP A 744 -11.92 -14.06 46.20
N HIS A 745 -12.46 -14.69 45.13
CA HIS A 745 -12.60 -14.12 43.78
C HIS A 745 -14.05 -14.03 43.26
N GLU A 746 -15.09 -14.32 44.08
CA GLU A 746 -16.49 -14.35 43.60
C GLU A 746 -16.98 -13.00 43.02
N GLU A 747 -16.61 -11.86 43.63
CA GLU A 747 -16.93 -10.54 43.09
C GLU A 747 -16.17 -10.23 41.79
N GLU A 748 -14.93 -10.69 41.67
CA GLU A 748 -14.11 -10.49 40.47
C GLU A 748 -14.71 -11.26 39.29
N ILE A 749 -15.09 -12.53 39.51
CA ILE A 749 -15.80 -13.38 38.54
C ILE A 749 -17.07 -12.71 38.02
N GLN A 750 -17.86 -12.08 38.90
CA GLN A 750 -19.09 -11.37 38.49
C GLN A 750 -18.81 -10.16 37.61
N ARG A 751 -17.78 -9.35 37.93
CA ARG A 751 -17.37 -8.20 37.11
C ARG A 751 -16.78 -8.66 35.77
N LEU A 752 -15.93 -9.67 35.75
CA LEU A 752 -15.34 -10.23 34.52
C LEU A 752 -16.41 -10.77 33.55
N LEU A 753 -17.52 -11.33 34.04
CA LEU A 753 -18.65 -11.78 33.21
C LEU A 753 -19.60 -10.65 32.75
N SER A 754 -19.69 -9.56 33.52
CA SER A 754 -20.47 -8.36 33.21
C SER A 754 -19.76 -7.48 32.18
N ASP A 755 -18.48 -7.18 32.44
CA ASP A 755 -17.79 -6.03 31.86
C ASP A 755 -16.91 -6.42 30.66
N ILE A 756 -16.65 -7.73 30.48
CA ILE A 756 -15.76 -8.24 29.42
C ILE A 756 -16.51 -9.26 28.53
N PRO A 757 -17.08 -8.82 27.39
CA PRO A 757 -17.89 -9.66 26.52
C PRO A 757 -17.21 -10.93 25.98
N ALA A 758 -15.87 -10.91 25.83
CA ALA A 758 -15.10 -12.09 25.41
C ALA A 758 -15.17 -13.24 26.43
N ILE A 759 -14.99 -12.93 27.71
CA ILE A 759 -15.06 -13.92 28.80
C ILE A 759 -16.50 -14.42 28.95
N SER A 760 -17.47 -13.50 28.92
CA SER A 760 -18.90 -13.82 28.97
C SER A 760 -19.31 -14.79 27.84
N LYS A 761 -18.82 -14.54 26.62
CA LYS A 761 -18.99 -15.44 25.46
C LYS A 761 -18.37 -16.81 25.72
N HIS A 762 -17.07 -16.89 26.01
CA HIS A 762 -16.38 -18.18 26.19
C HIS A 762 -16.93 -18.99 27.37
N TYR A 763 -17.35 -18.32 28.44
CA TYR A 763 -18.05 -18.94 29.56
C TYR A 763 -19.38 -19.58 29.10
N SER A 764 -20.18 -18.86 28.30
CA SER A 764 -21.44 -19.38 27.75
C SER A 764 -21.26 -20.50 26.70
N GLU A 765 -20.12 -20.56 26.04
CA GLU A 765 -19.77 -21.61 25.06
C GLU A 765 -19.26 -22.90 25.75
N LEU A 766 -18.53 -22.78 26.86
CA LEU A 766 -17.82 -23.90 27.51
C LEU A 766 -18.48 -24.41 28.80
N VAL A 767 -19.23 -23.59 29.54
CA VAL A 767 -19.81 -23.93 30.85
C VAL A 767 -21.34 -23.98 30.75
N PRO A 768 -22.01 -25.07 31.18
CA PRO A 768 -21.49 -26.29 31.80
C PRO A 768 -21.23 -27.43 30.79
N HIS A 769 -21.15 -27.13 29.49
CA HIS A 769 -21.23 -28.15 28.43
C HIS A 769 -19.93 -28.91 28.17
N SER A 770 -18.77 -28.28 28.33
CA SER A 770 -17.45 -28.86 28.06
C SER A 770 -16.58 -28.94 29.31
N ILE A 771 -16.67 -27.96 30.20
CA ILE A 771 -15.96 -27.92 31.50
C ILE A 771 -16.85 -27.35 32.60
N THR A 772 -16.46 -27.57 33.86
CA THR A 772 -17.18 -27.04 35.02
C THR A 772 -16.92 -25.55 35.24
N HIS A 773 -17.81 -24.86 35.97
CA HIS A 773 -17.61 -23.47 36.39
C HIS A 773 -16.26 -23.28 37.10
N ASN A 774 -15.96 -24.13 38.08
CA ASN A 774 -14.73 -24.05 38.85
C ASN A 774 -13.50 -24.23 37.94
N GLU A 775 -13.55 -25.20 37.02
CA GLU A 775 -12.44 -25.50 36.12
C GLU A 775 -12.18 -24.39 35.09
N PHE A 776 -13.21 -23.76 34.53
CA PHE A 776 -13.08 -22.59 33.66
C PHE A 776 -12.30 -21.48 34.37
N TRP A 777 -12.66 -21.17 35.62
CA TRP A 777 -12.02 -20.13 36.41
C TRP A 777 -10.65 -20.53 36.95
N HIS A 778 -10.42 -21.80 37.31
CA HIS A 778 -9.08 -22.29 37.66
C HIS A 778 -8.10 -22.14 36.49
N ARG A 779 -8.51 -22.47 35.26
CA ARG A 779 -7.68 -22.28 34.06
C ARG A 779 -7.34 -20.80 33.83
N TYR A 780 -8.34 -19.91 33.92
CA TYR A 780 -8.13 -18.46 33.82
C TYR A 780 -7.19 -17.91 34.90
N PHE A 781 -7.48 -18.13 36.18
CA PHE A 781 -6.67 -17.57 37.27
C PHE A 781 -5.27 -18.18 37.34
N TYR A 782 -5.09 -19.45 36.96
CA TYR A 782 -3.76 -20.04 36.80
C TYR A 782 -2.98 -19.37 35.68
N ARG A 783 -3.62 -19.04 34.53
CA ARG A 783 -2.97 -18.34 33.43
C ARG A 783 -2.53 -16.92 33.80
N ILE A 784 -3.35 -16.20 34.58
CA ILE A 784 -2.98 -14.89 35.17
C ILE A 784 -1.81 -15.04 36.16
N HIS A 785 -1.80 -16.11 36.98
CA HIS A 785 -0.68 -16.40 37.88
C HIS A 785 0.63 -16.73 37.14
N GLN A 786 0.57 -17.49 36.05
CA GLN A 786 1.72 -17.74 35.17
C GLN A 786 2.27 -16.44 34.56
N LEU A 787 1.38 -15.59 34.05
CA LEU A 787 1.73 -14.28 33.49
C LEU A 787 2.45 -13.39 34.52
N ALA A 788 1.91 -13.31 35.74
CA ALA A 788 2.56 -12.58 36.84
C ALA A 788 3.94 -13.15 37.20
N THR A 789 4.07 -14.48 37.20
CA THR A 789 5.34 -15.17 37.49
C THR A 789 6.40 -14.92 36.41
N LEU A 790 6.00 -14.86 35.13
CA LEU A 790 6.90 -14.53 34.03
C LEU A 790 7.41 -13.09 34.10
N GLU A 791 6.56 -12.12 34.43
CA GLU A 791 6.98 -10.72 34.67
C GLU A 791 7.88 -10.60 35.92
N LEU A 792 7.68 -11.42 36.95
CA LEU A 792 8.58 -11.49 38.10
C LEU A 792 9.97 -11.95 37.69
N ILE A 793 10.06 -13.08 36.99
CA ILE A 793 11.34 -13.62 36.47
C ILE A 793 12.02 -12.61 35.54
N ARG A 794 11.25 -11.86 34.74
CA ARG A 794 11.76 -10.77 33.91
C ARG A 794 12.35 -9.63 34.74
N LYS A 795 11.66 -9.18 35.79
CA LYS A 795 12.12 -8.08 36.65
C LYS A 795 13.38 -8.47 37.45
N GLU A 796 13.45 -9.71 37.95
CA GLU A 796 14.65 -10.21 38.64
C GLU A 796 15.86 -10.32 37.70
N LYS A 797 15.68 -10.84 36.46
CA LYS A 797 16.75 -10.87 35.44
C LYS A 797 17.22 -9.49 34.98
N LEU A 798 16.37 -8.45 35.07
CA LEU A 798 16.75 -7.07 34.79
C LEU A 798 17.63 -6.48 35.91
N ASN A 799 17.29 -6.73 37.18
CA ASN A 799 18.09 -6.24 38.30
C ASN A 799 19.49 -6.87 38.37
N VAL A 800 19.63 -8.18 38.14
CA VAL A 800 20.93 -8.87 38.17
C VAL A 800 21.93 -8.26 37.17
N LYS A 801 21.45 -7.81 35.99
CA LYS A 801 22.29 -7.15 34.97
C LYS A 801 22.78 -5.74 35.34
N VAL A 802 22.39 -5.19 36.50
CA VAL A 802 22.83 -3.88 36.97
C VAL A 802 23.99 -3.99 37.98
N GLU A 803 24.16 -5.14 38.65
CA GLU A 803 25.21 -5.33 39.67
C GLU A 803 26.53 -5.88 39.09
N GLU A 804 26.50 -6.64 38.00
CA GLU A 804 27.71 -7.21 37.35
C GLU A 804 28.42 -6.22 36.41
N GLY A 805 29.08 -5.21 36.99
CA GLY A 805 30.09 -4.38 36.30
C GLY A 805 31.50 -4.99 36.39
N PRO A 806 32.36 -4.91 35.35
CA PRO A 806 33.62 -5.65 35.32
C PRO A 806 34.75 -5.02 36.15
N GLU A 807 35.28 -5.76 37.13
CA GLU A 807 36.59 -5.52 37.74
C GLU A 807 37.75 -6.01 36.84
N SER A 808 39.00 -5.72 37.23
CA SER A 808 40.20 -5.87 36.37
C SER A 808 41.39 -6.55 37.06
N GLU A 809 41.92 -7.64 36.47
CA GLU A 809 43.28 -8.21 36.67
C GLU A 809 43.55 -9.19 35.50
N GLU A 810 44.62 -9.08 34.69
CA GLU A 810 46.05 -9.39 34.87
C GLU A 810 46.54 -10.80 34.41
N ILE A 811 47.22 -10.80 33.26
CA ILE A 811 48.51 -11.49 32.96
C ILE A 811 48.64 -13.02 33.17
N LYS A 812 48.93 -13.74 32.06
CA LYS A 812 50.13 -14.61 31.94
C LYS A 812 50.53 -14.97 30.50
N LYS A 813 51.81 -15.30 30.31
CA LYS A 813 52.46 -15.73 29.06
C LYS A 813 53.09 -17.13 29.20
N SER A 814 53.11 -17.86 28.09
CA SER A 814 54.20 -18.77 27.65
C SER A 814 53.91 -19.10 26.17
N ASP A 815 54.66 -18.61 25.19
CA ASP A 815 56.03 -19.01 24.80
C ASP A 815 56.13 -20.46 24.28
N GLU A 816 56.14 -20.62 22.94
CA GLU A 816 57.18 -21.39 22.24
C GLU A 816 57.22 -21.13 20.71
N LYS A 817 58.40 -21.37 20.11
CA LYS A 817 58.82 -21.16 18.70
C LYS A 817 60.28 -21.69 18.57
N PRO A 818 60.90 -21.85 17.38
CA PRO A 818 60.42 -21.73 15.99
C PRO A 818 60.95 -22.90 15.08
N ASN A 819 61.19 -22.64 13.78
CA ASN A 819 62.16 -23.31 12.87
C ASN A 819 61.74 -24.64 12.15
N GLN A 820 62.20 -24.96 10.92
CA GLN A 820 62.86 -24.14 9.87
C GLN A 820 62.77 -24.73 8.43
N ALA A 821 62.49 -23.86 7.47
CA ALA A 821 63.07 -23.69 6.12
C ALA A 821 63.67 -24.86 5.28
N ARG A 822 63.21 -24.93 4.01
CA ARG A 822 63.99 -25.04 2.74
C ARG A 822 63.05 -24.67 1.56
N LYS A 823 63.40 -23.93 0.49
CA LYS A 823 64.61 -23.78 -0.37
C LYS A 823 64.91 -25.04 -1.21
N ASP A 824 65.05 -25.01 -2.55
CA ASP A 824 65.05 -23.94 -3.58
C ASP A 824 64.67 -24.54 -4.97
N GLU A 825 64.40 -23.68 -5.98
CA GLU A 825 64.64 -23.93 -7.45
C GLU A 825 63.88 -25.08 -8.18
N ASN A 826 63.70 -25.11 -9.53
CA ASN A 826 63.65 -24.11 -10.62
C ASN A 826 63.11 -24.78 -11.92
N GLU A 827 62.66 -24.01 -12.94
CA GLU A 827 62.40 -24.42 -14.36
C GLU A 827 61.34 -25.53 -14.63
N GLY A 828 60.84 -25.77 -15.86
CA GLY A 828 60.93 -25.01 -17.11
C GLY A 828 60.43 -25.76 -18.38
N SER A 829 59.48 -25.17 -19.12
CA SER A 829 59.17 -25.39 -20.56
C SER A 829 58.75 -26.78 -21.13
N LYS A 830 57.49 -26.84 -21.60
CA LYS A 830 56.95 -27.46 -22.86
C LYS A 830 57.44 -28.85 -23.34
N GLY A 831 56.50 -29.79 -23.45
CA GLY A 831 56.54 -30.98 -24.33
C GLY A 831 55.27 -31.09 -25.20
N SER A 832 55.24 -31.92 -26.24
CA SER A 832 54.14 -31.98 -27.23
C SER A 832 53.94 -33.38 -27.86
N THR A 833 52.79 -33.55 -28.54
CA THR A 833 52.32 -34.65 -29.43
C THR A 833 51.87 -35.99 -28.83
N LYS A 834 50.64 -36.41 -29.20
CA LYS A 834 50.40 -37.51 -30.18
C LYS A 834 48.93 -37.60 -30.67
N GLU A 835 48.79 -38.07 -31.91
CA GLU A 835 47.70 -38.88 -32.56
C GLU A 835 46.25 -38.80 -32.00
N LEU A 836 45.20 -38.44 -32.76
CA LEU A 836 44.55 -39.10 -33.93
C LEU A 836 44.23 -40.61 -33.70
N ALA A 837 43.01 -41.14 -33.67
CA ALA A 837 41.71 -40.91 -34.35
C ALA A 837 41.47 -41.81 -35.59
N ASP A 838 40.41 -42.63 -35.55
CA ASP A 838 39.68 -43.21 -36.70
C ASP A 838 38.37 -43.93 -36.23
N THR A 839 37.33 -44.25 -37.03
CA THR A 839 36.56 -43.49 -38.07
C THR A 839 35.29 -44.27 -38.48
N VAL A 840 34.10 -43.64 -38.43
CA VAL A 840 32.77 -44.09 -38.96
C VAL A 840 31.89 -42.81 -39.16
N VAL A 841 31.25 -42.41 -40.28
CA VAL A 841 31.02 -42.89 -41.68
C VAL A 841 29.90 -43.94 -41.85
N ALA A 842 28.72 -43.69 -42.49
CA ALA A 842 28.11 -42.51 -43.14
C ALA A 842 26.54 -42.70 -43.21
N LYS A 843 25.66 -42.07 -44.03
CA LYS A 843 25.79 -41.52 -45.41
C LYS A 843 24.51 -40.77 -45.93
N GLN A 844 24.70 -39.63 -46.65
CA GLN A 844 23.84 -38.96 -47.68
C GLN A 844 22.36 -38.59 -47.38
N LYS A 845 21.70 -37.49 -47.82
CA LYS A 845 21.83 -36.41 -48.85
C LYS A 845 20.83 -36.48 -50.04
N SER A 846 19.71 -35.73 -49.94
CA SER A 846 18.98 -34.95 -50.99
C SER A 846 17.60 -34.51 -50.43
N GLY A 847 16.89 -33.47 -50.92
CA GLY A 847 17.21 -32.42 -51.90
C GLY A 847 16.04 -31.41 -52.07
N GLU A 848 16.37 -30.14 -52.30
CA GLU A 848 15.62 -29.04 -52.96
C GLU A 848 14.07 -28.88 -52.88
N SER A 849 13.66 -27.73 -52.32
CA SER A 849 12.72 -26.73 -52.89
C SER A 849 11.18 -26.76 -52.68
N ALA A 850 10.69 -25.60 -52.20
CA ALA A 850 9.55 -24.81 -52.68
C ALA A 850 8.06 -25.20 -52.43
N SER A 851 7.44 -24.40 -51.55
CA SER A 851 6.18 -23.64 -51.77
C SER A 851 4.78 -24.23 -51.41
N SER A 852 3.85 -23.29 -51.18
CA SER A 852 2.37 -23.38 -51.10
C SER A 852 1.68 -24.03 -49.87
N SER A 853 0.88 -23.20 -49.19
CA SER A 853 -0.40 -23.54 -48.52
C SER A 853 -1.52 -23.72 -49.58
N PRO A 854 -2.78 -24.16 -49.30
CA PRO A 854 -3.55 -24.02 -48.04
C PRO A 854 -4.57 -25.15 -47.67
N SER A 855 -5.45 -24.84 -46.69
CA SER A 855 -6.87 -25.28 -46.50
C SER A 855 -7.25 -26.65 -45.89
N ASP A 856 -8.16 -26.55 -44.91
CA ASP A 856 -9.26 -27.44 -44.43
C ASP A 856 -8.99 -28.90 -43.96
N GLY A 857 -9.87 -29.41 -43.06
CA GLY A 857 -9.95 -30.87 -42.85
C GLY A 857 -10.89 -31.47 -41.79
N THR A 858 -10.86 -31.03 -40.51
CA THR A 858 -11.63 -31.57 -39.34
C THR A 858 -11.37 -33.02 -38.83
N LYS A 859 -11.60 -33.20 -37.51
CA LYS A 859 -11.84 -34.45 -36.72
C LYS A 859 -10.70 -35.38 -36.28
N ALA A 860 -10.10 -35.02 -35.13
CA ALA A 860 -9.96 -35.81 -33.88
C ALA A 860 -9.73 -37.34 -33.87
N SER A 861 -8.62 -37.77 -33.23
CA SER A 861 -8.63 -38.58 -31.98
C SER A 861 -7.22 -38.80 -31.39
N GLU A 862 -7.04 -38.52 -30.09
CA GLU A 862 -6.18 -39.15 -29.05
C GLU A 862 -4.73 -39.63 -29.29
N SER A 863 -3.97 -39.67 -28.19
CA SER A 863 -2.65 -40.34 -27.94
C SER A 863 -1.35 -39.70 -28.48
N SER A 864 -0.69 -38.89 -27.64
CA SER A 864 0.78 -38.82 -27.56
C SER A 864 1.31 -38.33 -26.19
N GLU A 865 0.60 -38.63 -25.09
CA GLU A 865 0.94 -38.21 -23.72
C GLU A 865 1.88 -39.22 -23.00
N ASP A 866 2.94 -39.67 -23.68
CA ASP A 866 3.72 -40.87 -23.28
C ASP A 866 5.26 -40.75 -23.42
N TRP A 867 5.82 -39.54 -23.60
CA TRP A 867 7.28 -39.36 -23.74
C TRP A 867 7.95 -38.51 -22.64
N GLU A 868 7.23 -37.59 -21.98
CA GLU A 868 7.79 -36.73 -20.91
C GLU A 868 7.72 -37.35 -19.51
N LYS A 869 6.89 -38.38 -19.29
CA LYS A 869 6.67 -38.98 -17.95
C LYS A 869 7.80 -39.91 -17.49
N THR A 870 8.61 -40.44 -18.42
CA THR A 870 9.64 -41.43 -18.13
C THR A 870 10.92 -40.81 -17.57
N GLU A 871 11.39 -39.72 -18.18
CA GLU A 871 12.69 -39.12 -17.82
C GLU A 871 12.66 -38.45 -16.43
N LEU A 872 11.50 -37.92 -16.04
CA LEU A 872 11.27 -37.37 -14.70
C LEU A 872 11.23 -38.44 -13.59
N SER A 873 10.77 -39.67 -13.87
CA SER A 873 10.72 -40.72 -12.84
C SER A 873 12.12 -41.23 -12.48
N GLU A 874 13.00 -41.43 -13.47
CA GLU A 874 14.37 -41.89 -13.24
C GLU A 874 15.20 -40.87 -12.43
N ILE A 875 14.98 -39.57 -12.66
CA ILE A 875 15.62 -38.49 -11.88
C ILE A 875 15.17 -38.50 -10.41
N VAL A 876 13.87 -38.72 -10.15
CA VAL A 876 13.32 -38.79 -8.79
C VAL A 876 13.82 -40.04 -8.06
N ASP A 877 13.83 -41.20 -8.71
CA ASP A 877 14.33 -42.44 -8.12
C ASP A 877 15.83 -42.38 -7.79
N GLU A 878 16.66 -41.79 -8.66
CA GLU A 878 18.09 -41.63 -8.35
C GLU A 878 18.35 -40.59 -7.24
N ALA A 879 17.53 -39.54 -7.13
CA ALA A 879 17.57 -38.61 -6.00
C ALA A 879 17.19 -39.31 -4.68
N ALA A 880 16.12 -40.11 -4.67
CA ALA A 880 15.71 -40.91 -3.52
C ALA A 880 16.77 -41.93 -3.09
N LYS A 881 17.47 -42.54 -4.05
CA LYS A 881 18.60 -43.46 -3.81
C LYS A 881 19.74 -42.77 -3.06
N LYS A 882 20.18 -41.61 -3.56
CA LYS A 882 21.27 -40.80 -2.96
C LYS A 882 20.90 -40.24 -1.57
N LEU A 883 19.61 -40.00 -1.31
CA LEU A 883 19.12 -39.63 0.01
C LEU A 883 19.20 -40.82 1.00
N ASN A 884 18.78 -42.01 0.58
CA ASN A 884 18.86 -43.24 1.40
C ASN A 884 20.29 -43.65 1.76
N GLU A 885 21.26 -43.46 0.87
CA GLU A 885 22.69 -43.72 1.17
C GLU A 885 23.26 -42.71 2.18
N LYS A 886 22.81 -41.45 2.16
CA LYS A 886 23.13 -40.45 3.20
C LYS A 886 22.47 -40.74 4.54
N LEU A 887 21.26 -41.31 4.56
CA LEU A 887 20.59 -41.68 5.80
C LEU A 887 21.26 -42.90 6.46
N LYS A 888 21.68 -43.91 5.68
CA LYS A 888 22.45 -45.05 6.22
C LYS A 888 23.76 -44.65 6.88
N THR A 889 24.45 -43.63 6.37
CA THR A 889 25.71 -43.13 6.96
C THR A 889 25.53 -42.35 8.27
N TYR A 890 24.30 -42.05 8.68
CA TYR A 890 23.99 -41.50 10.02
C TYR A 890 23.58 -42.56 11.06
N ALA A 891 23.35 -43.82 10.65
CA ALA A 891 22.83 -44.86 11.52
C ALA A 891 23.90 -45.68 12.29
N GLU A 892 25.19 -45.53 11.96
CA GLU A 892 26.27 -46.35 12.50
C GLU A 892 27.17 -45.62 13.51
N LYS A 893 26.62 -45.32 14.70
CA LYS A 893 27.41 -45.16 15.94
C LYS A 893 26.69 -45.84 17.12
N PRO A 894 27.37 -46.68 17.91
CA PRO A 894 26.72 -47.48 18.95
C PRO A 894 26.48 -46.67 20.24
N ALA A 895 25.32 -46.90 20.86
CA ALA A 895 25.09 -46.62 22.28
C ALA A 895 25.52 -47.83 23.13
N SER A 896 25.97 -47.59 24.36
CA SER A 896 26.47 -48.63 25.27
C SER A 896 25.49 -48.97 26.40
N SER A 897 24.99 -50.21 26.38
CA SER A 897 24.63 -51.06 27.53
C SER A 897 23.79 -50.49 28.69
N GLU A 898 22.52 -50.92 28.76
CA GLU A 898 21.82 -51.67 29.85
C GLU A 898 20.31 -51.68 29.47
N GLU A 899 19.67 -52.82 29.15
CA GLU A 899 19.10 -53.85 30.07
C GLU A 899 18.17 -53.24 31.14
N TYR A 900 16.93 -53.69 31.41
CA TYR A 900 16.01 -54.73 30.86
C TYR A 900 14.62 -54.51 31.54
N ASP A 901 13.42 -54.93 31.10
CA ASP A 901 12.84 -55.57 29.89
C ASP A 901 11.30 -55.31 29.88
N GLY A 902 10.52 -55.68 28.83
CA GLY A 902 9.05 -55.80 28.95
C GLY A 902 8.12 -55.57 27.73
N ASP A 903 7.80 -56.65 27.00
CA ASP A 903 6.42 -57.17 26.73
C ASP A 903 5.25 -56.29 26.17
N TRP A 904 4.89 -56.53 24.88
CA TRP A 904 3.57 -56.43 24.14
C TRP A 904 2.71 -55.13 24.25
N GLU A 905 1.74 -54.80 23.37
CA GLU A 905 1.29 -55.32 22.05
C GLU A 905 0.70 -54.16 21.19
N TRP A 906 0.10 -54.46 20.02
CA TRP A 906 -0.59 -53.49 19.14
C TRP A 906 -1.97 -53.08 19.67
N HIS A 907 -2.44 -51.85 19.35
CA HIS A 907 -3.64 -51.67 18.50
C HIS A 907 -3.87 -50.19 18.06
N ASP A 908 -4.44 -50.07 16.86
CA ASP A 908 -5.09 -48.93 16.17
C ASP A 908 -4.40 -47.53 16.18
#